data_AF-A0A937AHD0-F1
#
_entry.id   AF-A0A937AHD0-F1
#
_cell.length_a   1.000
_cell.length_b   1.000
_cell.length_c   1.000
_cell.angle_alpha   90.00
_cell.angle_beta   90.00
_cell.angle_gamma   90.00
#
_symmetry.space_group_name_H-M   'P 1'
#
loop_
_entity.id
_entity.type
_entity.pdbx_description
1 polymer ?
#
loop_
_entity_poly.entity_id
_entity_poly.type
_entity_poly.pdbx_seq_one_letter_code
_entity_poly.pdbx_strand_id
1 'polypeptide(L)'
;MTSRARFGRARFGSALALVAIAGLAIATHAQPFDLPKTGGGADAKPAGERPVIVVDRDNVVIDRSCTVKINPGVVIKDADGNGVVHIKASNISVEFAGDAVLRGAEERFPHEQMTGTGVRIDGQSNVQIRSLRASGFKVALHATNASGLVIEGGDFSDLFRHRLFSDVAKEDQRDWLWPHRNDQNEWLTNYGAAVYVEDSKNVSISNIRVRTGQNGIILDRCTNAKVFNNDCSYLSGWGLALWRSSGNTIARNAFDFCIRGYEHGVYNRGQDSAGILLFEQCSNNVIAQNSATHCGDGLFVFAGKEALGEVLPANAATDAKKFERLGCNDNLIIENDFSYAAAHGVEITFSFNNRLINNTMVENAICGFWGGYSQQTLLMGNTITHNGTTGAREGGGVNIEHGFQNTLVNNTFGENTVAISLWDDDDTKILQTPWAKANHRGSRDNRLIGNTFNADKIGVVLNRTQNTLITHGSVTEVVQMLKRDEASTIVEPDADAPAAEFETPVVPILPGVKPDAEQRQSRPRGRQYIVMTSSGPWDFMSPAVRLGERRDDRHVYEVYQLPGFAEVNVDTLPWAVPTDRKLARTHRVKGELKYAEGEQMYQPLTVTAEGDGVFPYSVSITHKEFSHSARGTIVRASWKTRFFTLDADPLTDANAFERGASQPPVNVDAAAASQPVQTDDEAPVKPIAPGAPVEVTLPALAMRFGNEGPSQLNLHSDVSRAAYPREMFGFRATTKLPMLPGEYDFAARADDGVRIAARRADEPNAPFVTILENWKRAVPTTTSGRLKVEPEANIKPSERRPVVMEIRVDYFELSGWAEFGLTIEPISPEATKP
;
A
#
# COMPACT_ATOMS: atom_id res chain seq x y z
N MET A 1 -14.11 -30.45 -65.07
CA MET A 1 -15.35 -29.88 -64.47
C MET A 1 -14.92 -28.69 -63.62
N THR A 2 -14.87 -27.48 -64.18
CA THR A 2 -15.90 -26.41 -64.03
C THR A 2 -16.16 -26.07 -62.54
N SER A 3 -16.02 -24.85 -62.02
CA SER A 3 -15.79 -23.52 -62.59
C SER A 3 -15.74 -22.48 -61.45
N ARG A 4 -15.02 -21.36 -61.66
CA ARG A 4 -15.25 -19.98 -61.10
C ARG A 4 -15.05 -19.78 -59.58
N ALA A 5 -14.50 -18.69 -59.03
CA ALA A 5 -14.08 -17.36 -59.50
C ALA A 5 -13.00 -16.83 -58.51
N ARG A 6 -11.83 -16.32 -58.94
CA ARG A 6 -11.47 -14.94 -59.37
C ARG A 6 -10.78 -14.09 -58.28
N PHE A 7 -9.54 -13.69 -58.61
CA PHE A 7 -8.77 -12.46 -58.31
C PHE A 7 -8.66 -12.01 -56.85
N GLY A 8 -7.47 -11.87 -56.25
CA GLY A 8 -6.30 -11.16 -56.74
C GLY A 8 -6.25 -9.78 -56.08
N ARG A 9 -5.31 -9.55 -55.14
CA ARG A 9 -4.98 -8.22 -54.65
C ARG A 9 -3.48 -7.98 -54.70
N ALA A 10 -3.13 -7.05 -55.58
CA ALA A 10 -1.85 -6.41 -55.70
C ALA A 10 -1.64 -5.38 -54.58
N ARG A 11 -0.36 -5.05 -54.41
CA ARG A 11 0.20 -4.01 -53.54
C ARG A 11 -0.37 -2.62 -53.86
N PHE A 12 -0.76 -1.90 -52.81
CA PHE A 12 -0.74 -0.44 -52.63
C PHE A 12 -0.48 -0.28 -51.11
N GLY A 13 0.52 0.44 -50.61
CA GLY A 13 0.88 1.81 -50.96
C GLY A 13 0.36 2.72 -49.84
N SER A 14 0.91 2.60 -48.62
CA SER A 14 0.51 3.42 -47.47
C SER A 14 1.45 4.61 -47.35
N ALA A 15 0.90 5.81 -47.56
CA ALA A 15 1.57 7.07 -47.39
C ALA A 15 1.90 7.33 -45.91
N LEU A 16 3.18 7.54 -45.61
CA LEU A 16 3.63 8.20 -44.38
C LEU A 16 3.36 9.71 -44.54
N ALA A 17 2.46 10.26 -43.73
CA ALA A 17 2.34 11.69 -43.56
C ALA A 17 3.41 12.16 -42.55
N LEU A 18 4.43 12.85 -43.06
CA LEU A 18 5.40 13.60 -42.26
C LEU A 18 4.66 14.75 -41.55
N VAL A 19 4.63 14.74 -40.21
CA VAL A 19 4.35 15.93 -39.41
C VAL A 19 5.66 16.70 -39.28
N ALA A 20 5.71 17.89 -39.87
CA ALA A 20 6.83 18.80 -39.78
C ALA A 20 6.92 19.41 -38.36
N ILE A 21 7.90 18.97 -37.58
CA ILE A 21 8.32 19.65 -36.36
C ILE A 21 9.21 20.81 -36.80
N ALA A 22 8.72 22.04 -36.65
CA ALA A 22 9.52 23.25 -36.81
C ALA A 22 10.56 23.31 -35.68
N GLY A 23 11.78 22.89 -35.96
CA GLY A 23 12.93 23.10 -35.09
C GLY A 23 13.31 24.57 -35.07
N LEU A 24 13.07 25.25 -33.95
CA LEU A 24 13.65 26.56 -33.69
C LEU A 24 15.11 26.34 -33.24
N ALA A 25 16.04 26.54 -34.17
CA ALA A 25 17.47 26.57 -33.88
C ALA A 25 17.79 27.81 -33.02
N ILE A 26 18.04 27.62 -31.72
CA ILE A 26 18.65 28.65 -30.89
C ILE A 26 20.15 28.57 -31.11
N ALA A 27 20.68 29.57 -31.80
CA ALA A 27 22.11 29.74 -32.03
C ALA A 27 22.83 29.91 -30.69
N THR A 28 23.66 28.93 -30.33
CA THR A 28 24.60 29.02 -29.22
C THR A 28 25.73 30.00 -29.56
N HIS A 29 25.55 31.28 -29.21
CA HIS A 29 26.67 32.20 -29.09
C HIS A 29 27.27 32.05 -27.69
N ALA A 30 28.23 31.14 -27.55
CA ALA A 30 29.12 31.11 -26.42
C ALA A 30 30.07 32.31 -26.52
N GLN A 31 29.76 33.38 -25.79
CA GLN A 31 30.73 34.40 -25.39
C GLN A 31 31.14 34.08 -23.96
N PRO A 32 32.44 33.89 -23.65
CA PRO A 32 32.90 33.70 -22.29
C PRO A 32 32.78 35.04 -21.56
N PHE A 33 31.80 35.18 -20.68
CA PHE A 33 31.74 36.31 -19.77
C PHE A 33 32.60 36.02 -18.54
N ASP A 34 33.70 36.78 -18.44
CA ASP A 34 34.60 36.84 -17.30
C ASP A 34 33.83 37.08 -16.00
N LEU A 35 34.05 36.20 -15.02
CA LEU A 35 33.66 36.40 -13.63
C LEU A 35 34.34 37.67 -13.09
N PRO A 36 33.71 38.42 -12.16
CA PRO A 36 34.38 39.51 -11.48
C PRO A 36 35.60 38.94 -10.75
N LYS A 37 36.79 39.41 -11.13
CA LYS A 37 38.04 39.14 -10.42
C LYS A 37 37.87 39.52 -8.95
N THR A 38 37.92 38.52 -8.09
CA THR A 38 38.11 38.68 -6.64
C THR A 38 39.40 39.43 -6.41
N GLY A 39 39.31 40.69 -6.00
CA GLY A 39 40.44 41.46 -5.49
C GLY A 39 40.65 41.16 -4.00
N GLY A 40 41.89 40.86 -3.63
CA GLY A 40 42.39 40.91 -2.25
C GLY A 40 42.69 39.54 -1.65
N GLY A 41 43.89 39.04 -1.91
CA GLY A 41 44.48 37.95 -1.15
C GLY A 41 44.59 38.34 0.32
N ALA A 42 43.85 37.63 1.18
CA ALA A 42 44.27 37.34 2.53
C ALA A 42 44.71 35.87 2.52
N ASP A 43 45.94 35.64 2.98
CA ASP A 43 46.59 34.34 3.03
C ASP A 43 45.65 33.21 3.46
N ALA A 44 45.28 32.35 2.52
CA ALA A 44 44.70 31.05 2.82
C ALA A 44 45.79 30.21 3.48
N LYS A 45 45.81 30.23 4.82
CA LYS A 45 46.52 29.23 5.62
C LYS A 45 46.20 27.83 5.08
N PRO A 46 47.16 26.89 5.10
CA PRO A 46 46.85 25.49 4.82
C PRO A 46 45.69 25.08 5.72
N ALA A 47 44.68 24.39 5.17
CA ALA A 47 43.60 23.82 5.96
C ALA A 47 44.24 22.91 7.03
N GLY A 48 44.34 23.42 8.26
CA GLY A 48 44.79 22.62 9.39
C GLY A 48 43.89 21.39 9.50
N GLU A 49 44.49 20.25 9.83
CA GLU A 49 43.78 19.01 10.10
C GLU A 49 42.60 19.31 11.04
N ARG A 50 41.37 19.06 10.59
CA ARG A 50 40.18 19.33 11.42
C ARG A 50 40.27 18.47 12.68
N PRO A 51 39.88 18.98 13.86
CA PRO A 51 39.86 18.15 15.06
C PRO A 51 38.95 16.94 14.84
N VAL A 52 39.42 15.78 15.27
CA VAL A 52 38.65 14.53 15.21
C VAL A 52 37.85 14.38 16.50
N ILE A 53 36.54 14.14 16.38
CA ILE A 53 35.67 13.77 17.50
C ILE A 53 35.26 12.31 17.31
N VAL A 54 35.52 11.49 18.32
CA VAL A 54 35.07 10.09 18.34
C VAL A 54 33.71 10.04 19.03
N VAL A 55 32.72 9.47 18.35
CA VAL A 55 31.40 9.17 18.93
C VAL A 55 31.41 7.69 19.32
N ASP A 56 31.51 7.43 20.62
CA ASP A 56 31.61 6.09 21.22
C ASP A 56 30.57 5.81 22.31
N ARG A 57 29.72 6.79 22.60
CA ARG A 57 28.70 6.77 23.65
C ARG A 57 27.59 7.76 23.31
N ASP A 58 26.54 7.69 24.09
CA ASP A 58 25.42 8.63 24.07
C ASP A 58 25.85 10.04 24.54
N ASN A 59 25.06 11.06 24.21
CA ASN A 59 25.28 12.45 24.64
C ASN A 59 26.65 13.06 24.22
N VAL A 60 27.14 12.73 23.02
CA VAL A 60 28.38 13.32 22.49
C VAL A 60 28.12 14.72 21.95
N VAL A 61 28.79 15.72 22.54
CA VAL A 61 28.65 17.13 22.16
C VAL A 61 29.64 17.51 21.08
N ILE A 62 29.14 18.15 20.02
CA ILE A 62 29.93 18.80 18.96
C ILE A 62 29.68 20.31 19.03
N ASP A 63 30.73 21.05 19.39
CA ASP A 63 30.72 22.50 19.61
C ASP A 63 31.64 23.27 18.65
N ARG A 64 32.23 22.58 17.67
CA ARG A 64 33.17 23.14 16.68
C ARG A 64 33.16 22.34 15.38
N SER A 65 33.66 22.95 14.30
CA SER A 65 33.88 22.22 13.04
C SER A 65 34.86 21.07 13.26
N CYS A 66 34.53 19.88 12.80
CA CYS A 66 35.28 18.66 13.09
C CYS A 66 35.10 17.59 12.01
N THR A 67 35.89 16.51 12.15
CA THR A 67 35.63 15.23 11.51
C THR A 67 35.17 14.23 12.57
N VAL A 68 34.03 13.58 12.35
CA VAL A 68 33.47 12.57 13.25
C VAL A 68 33.97 11.19 12.83
N LYS A 69 34.45 10.41 13.81
CA LYS A 69 34.77 8.99 13.66
C LYS A 69 33.91 8.16 14.59
N ILE A 70 33.53 6.97 14.12
CA ILE A 70 32.77 5.98 14.88
C ILE A 70 33.46 4.65 14.67
N ASN A 71 33.73 3.93 15.75
CA ASN A 71 34.36 2.62 15.64
C ASN A 71 33.41 1.63 14.95
N PRO A 72 33.88 0.77 14.02
CA PRO A 72 33.04 -0.18 13.33
C PRO A 72 32.28 -1.11 14.28
N GLY A 73 30.99 -1.35 13.99
CA GLY A 73 30.14 -2.28 14.73
C GLY A 73 29.64 -1.78 16.10
N VAL A 74 29.98 -0.56 16.51
CA VAL A 74 29.48 -0.01 17.78
C VAL A 74 28.00 0.36 17.63
N VAL A 75 27.18 -0.12 18.57
CA VAL A 75 25.78 0.27 18.74
C VAL A 75 25.69 1.26 19.90
N ILE A 76 25.19 2.45 19.63
CA ILE A 76 25.09 3.56 20.59
C ILE A 76 23.62 3.92 20.72
N LYS A 77 22.99 3.44 21.80
CA LYS A 77 21.59 3.75 22.11
C LYS A 77 21.47 5.18 22.63
N ASP A 78 20.46 5.90 22.16
CA ASP A 78 19.98 7.15 22.76
C ASP A 78 19.19 6.80 24.03
N ALA A 79 19.86 6.84 25.18
CA ALA A 79 19.35 6.23 26.41
C ALA A 79 18.31 7.11 27.12
N ASP A 80 18.41 8.42 26.95
CA ASP A 80 17.52 9.42 27.57
C ASP A 80 16.58 10.10 26.55
N GLY A 81 16.69 9.75 25.27
CA GLY A 81 15.80 10.21 24.21
C GLY A 81 16.11 11.61 23.70
N ASN A 82 17.29 12.16 24.02
CA ASN A 82 17.69 13.52 23.62
C ASN A 82 18.63 13.53 22.39
N GLY A 83 19.02 12.36 21.91
CA GLY A 83 19.86 12.13 20.74
C GLY A 83 21.31 11.76 21.08
N VAL A 84 21.90 10.87 20.29
CA VAL A 84 23.28 10.40 20.54
C VAL A 84 24.34 11.49 20.35
N VAL A 85 24.22 12.28 19.28
CA VAL A 85 25.14 13.37 18.96
C VAL A 85 24.42 14.69 19.04
N HIS A 86 24.91 15.63 19.85
CA HIS A 86 24.33 16.96 19.98
C HIS A 86 25.20 18.01 19.31
N ILE A 87 24.66 18.67 18.30
CA ILE A 87 25.29 19.87 17.75
C ILE A 87 24.93 21.06 18.63
N LYS A 88 25.93 21.67 19.28
CA LYS A 88 25.73 22.78 20.23
C LYS A 88 26.34 24.11 19.78
N ALA A 89 26.91 24.18 18.58
CA ALA A 89 27.43 25.41 17.99
C ALA A 89 26.85 25.70 16.60
N SER A 90 26.65 26.99 16.32
CA SER A 90 26.27 27.53 15.01
C SER A 90 27.50 27.79 14.13
N ASN A 91 27.30 27.90 12.81
CA ASN A 91 28.36 28.24 11.84
C ASN A 91 29.52 27.23 11.82
N ILE A 92 29.20 25.94 11.88
CA ILE A 92 30.18 24.86 11.88
C ILE A 92 29.96 23.88 10.72
N SER A 93 31.01 23.16 10.36
CA SER A 93 30.96 22.03 9.43
C SER A 93 31.41 20.75 10.13
N VAL A 94 30.53 19.76 10.11
CA VAL A 94 30.73 18.42 10.68
C VAL A 94 30.78 17.43 9.52
N GLU A 95 31.95 16.84 9.31
CA GLU A 95 32.17 15.81 8.29
C GLU A 95 32.21 14.44 8.97
N PHE A 96 31.34 13.51 8.59
CA PHE A 96 31.44 12.12 9.05
C PHE A 96 32.43 11.36 8.18
N ALA A 97 33.38 10.65 8.79
CA ALA A 97 34.31 9.81 8.05
C ALA A 97 33.55 8.76 7.21
N GLY A 98 34.08 8.40 6.04
CA GLY A 98 33.37 7.54 5.08
C GLY A 98 33.07 6.11 5.56
N ASP A 99 33.69 5.66 6.65
CA ASP A 99 33.43 4.39 7.33
C ASP A 99 32.62 4.55 8.64
N ALA A 100 32.35 5.79 9.07
CA ALA A 100 31.59 6.07 10.28
C ALA A 100 30.09 5.80 10.05
N VAL A 101 29.54 4.84 10.80
CA VAL A 101 28.11 4.54 10.83
C VAL A 101 27.60 4.75 12.24
N LEU A 102 26.72 5.74 12.42
CA LEU A 102 26.02 5.97 13.68
C LEU A 102 24.86 4.98 13.76
N ARG A 103 24.90 4.04 14.71
CA ARG A 103 23.91 2.96 14.81
C ARG A 103 23.24 2.94 16.19
N GLY A 104 21.92 3.06 16.22
CA GLY A 104 21.12 3.09 17.47
C GLY A 104 20.70 1.72 17.99
N ALA A 105 20.58 0.74 17.10
CA ALA A 105 20.12 -0.61 17.41
C ALA A 105 20.89 -1.67 16.61
N GLU A 106 20.92 -2.89 17.12
CA GLU A 106 21.54 -4.04 16.45
C GLU A 106 20.94 -4.29 15.07
N GLU A 107 21.71 -4.87 14.15
CA GLU A 107 21.32 -5.05 12.74
C GLU A 107 20.04 -5.90 12.54
N ARG A 108 19.73 -6.81 13.48
CA ARG A 108 18.53 -7.65 13.45
C ARG A 108 17.47 -7.22 14.47
N PHE A 109 17.58 -5.99 15.00
CA PHE A 109 16.62 -5.46 15.94
C PHE A 109 15.28 -5.22 15.23
N PRO A 110 14.13 -5.61 15.81
CA PRO A 110 12.83 -5.36 15.19
C PRO A 110 12.62 -3.86 14.91
N HIS A 111 12.39 -3.51 13.64
CA HIS A 111 12.37 -2.10 13.22
C HIS A 111 11.22 -1.32 13.87
N GLU A 112 10.08 -1.97 14.12
CA GLU A 112 8.92 -1.38 14.79
C GLU A 112 9.18 -1.09 16.28
N GLN A 113 10.28 -1.60 16.84
CA GLN A 113 10.71 -1.34 18.22
C GLN A 113 11.86 -0.31 18.30
N MET A 114 12.40 0.15 17.17
CA MET A 114 13.47 1.14 17.17
C MET A 114 12.98 2.46 17.78
N THR A 115 13.80 3.06 18.63
CA THR A 115 13.55 4.33 19.32
C THR A 115 14.73 5.29 19.12
N GLY A 116 14.65 6.47 19.74
CA GLY A 116 15.77 7.40 19.85
C GLY A 116 16.11 8.19 18.59
N THR A 117 17.02 9.14 18.79
CA THR A 117 17.53 10.06 17.77
C THR A 117 19.04 9.87 17.56
N GLY A 118 19.50 9.85 16.30
CA GLY A 118 20.94 9.80 15.99
C GLY A 118 21.64 11.14 16.25
N VAL A 119 21.30 12.17 15.46
CA VAL A 119 21.86 13.52 15.56
C VAL A 119 20.77 14.52 15.93
N ARG A 120 21.00 15.30 16.99
CA ARG A 120 20.11 16.35 17.48
C ARG A 120 20.73 17.74 17.24
N ILE A 121 19.96 18.63 16.63
CA ILE A 121 20.29 20.07 16.46
C ILE A 121 19.12 20.89 17.03
N ASP A 122 19.39 21.75 17.99
CA ASP A 122 18.34 22.49 18.71
C ASP A 122 18.72 23.96 18.93
N GLY A 123 18.27 24.82 18.01
CA GLY A 123 18.51 26.26 18.03
C GLY A 123 19.82 26.73 17.38
N GLN A 124 20.61 25.84 16.78
CA GLN A 124 21.86 26.19 16.10
C GLN A 124 21.61 26.48 14.61
N SER A 125 22.18 27.57 14.11
CA SER A 125 22.03 28.00 12.71
C SER A 125 23.30 27.78 11.90
N ASN A 126 23.16 27.68 10.57
CA ASN A 126 24.27 27.53 9.62
C ASN A 126 25.18 26.34 9.94
N VAL A 127 24.59 25.23 10.39
CA VAL A 127 25.30 23.95 10.60
C VAL A 127 25.37 23.22 9.26
N GLN A 128 26.53 22.68 8.93
CA GLN A 128 26.70 21.79 7.78
C GLN A 128 27.01 20.37 8.27
N ILE A 129 26.16 19.42 7.93
CA ILE A 129 26.34 17.99 8.18
C ILE A 129 26.65 17.32 6.84
N ARG A 130 27.79 16.64 6.76
CA ARG A 130 28.28 16.01 5.53
C ARG A 130 28.54 14.54 5.73
N SER A 131 28.12 13.73 4.77
CA SER A 131 28.40 12.28 4.70
C SER A 131 27.89 11.46 5.90
N LEU A 132 26.84 11.93 6.59
CA LEU A 132 26.27 11.22 7.75
C LEU A 132 25.69 9.87 7.30
N ARG A 133 26.13 8.78 7.95
CA ARG A 133 25.46 7.48 7.87
C ARG A 133 24.81 7.15 9.20
N ALA A 134 23.50 6.95 9.20
CA ALA A 134 22.71 6.73 10.42
C ALA A 134 21.71 5.58 10.22
N SER A 135 21.67 4.64 11.17
CA SER A 135 20.83 3.43 11.14
C SER A 135 20.37 3.03 12.54
N GLY A 136 19.33 2.21 12.64
CA GLY A 136 18.84 1.67 13.92
C GLY A 136 18.18 2.69 14.85
N PHE A 137 17.67 3.80 14.30
CA PHE A 137 16.99 4.85 15.07
C PHE A 137 15.53 5.00 14.63
N LYS A 138 14.72 5.58 15.52
CA LYS A 138 13.41 6.13 15.12
C LYS A 138 13.54 7.39 14.29
N VAL A 139 14.50 8.24 14.66
CA VAL A 139 14.81 9.46 13.93
C VAL A 139 16.32 9.53 13.71
N ALA A 140 16.81 9.52 12.49
CA ALA A 140 18.25 9.57 12.28
C ALA A 140 18.84 10.97 12.51
N LEU A 141 18.17 12.03 12.05
CA LEU A 141 18.51 13.41 12.35
C LEU A 141 17.26 14.23 12.69
N HIS A 142 17.27 14.90 13.84
CA HIS A 142 16.19 15.78 14.29
C HIS A 142 16.72 17.19 14.54
N ALA A 143 16.27 18.15 13.74
CA ALA A 143 16.67 19.55 13.81
C ALA A 143 15.48 20.47 14.10
N THR A 144 15.56 21.26 15.17
CA THR A 144 14.55 22.26 15.55
C THR A 144 15.20 23.63 15.53
N ASN A 145 14.54 24.63 14.93
CA ASN A 145 15.03 26.00 14.83
C ASN A 145 16.48 26.08 14.28
N ALA A 146 16.74 25.34 13.21
CA ALA A 146 18.05 25.14 12.61
C ALA A 146 18.19 25.88 11.27
N SER A 147 17.95 27.20 11.28
CA SER A 147 17.95 28.00 10.05
C SER A 147 19.33 27.97 9.36
N GLY A 148 19.33 27.80 8.05
CA GLY A 148 20.55 27.66 7.25
C GLY A 148 21.25 26.30 7.37
N LEU A 149 20.60 25.29 7.95
CA LEU A 149 21.11 23.92 8.01
C LEU A 149 21.37 23.38 6.59
N VAL A 150 22.54 22.77 6.39
CA VAL A 150 22.91 22.04 5.19
C VAL A 150 23.15 20.58 5.55
N ILE A 151 22.46 19.67 4.87
CA ILE A 151 22.72 18.23 4.89
C ILE A 151 23.13 17.84 3.47
N GLU A 152 24.36 17.34 3.34
CA GLU A 152 24.95 17.04 2.04
C GLU A 152 25.61 15.66 2.04
N GLY A 153 25.06 14.74 1.24
CA GLY A 153 25.52 13.37 1.22
C GLY A 153 25.11 12.59 2.48
N GLY A 154 25.00 11.27 2.34
CA GLY A 154 24.74 10.39 3.48
C GLY A 154 23.85 9.21 3.15
N ASP A 155 23.77 8.30 4.11
CA ASP A 155 22.93 7.10 4.03
C ASP A 155 22.11 6.98 5.32
N PHE A 156 20.79 7.01 5.18
CA PHE A 156 19.82 6.95 6.27
C PHE A 156 18.95 5.71 6.11
N SER A 157 19.59 4.57 5.86
CA SER A 157 18.90 3.29 5.69
C SER A 157 18.76 2.54 7.02
N ASP A 158 17.89 1.53 7.04
CA ASP A 158 17.66 0.66 8.20
C ASP A 158 17.15 1.45 9.43
N LEU A 159 15.99 2.07 9.28
CA LEU A 159 15.35 2.88 10.32
C LEU A 159 14.02 2.28 10.77
N PHE A 160 13.41 2.92 11.78
CA PHE A 160 12.08 2.59 12.25
C PHE A 160 11.06 2.49 11.11
N ARG A 161 10.24 1.43 11.19
CA ARG A 161 9.01 1.28 10.42
C ARG A 161 8.08 0.30 11.09
N HIS A 162 6.78 0.54 10.94
CA HIS A 162 5.78 -0.39 11.42
C HIS A 162 5.85 -1.73 10.68
N ARG A 163 5.52 -2.80 11.40
CA ARG A 163 5.09 -4.04 10.79
C ARG A 163 3.73 -3.81 10.13
N LEU A 164 3.60 -4.25 8.88
CA LEU A 164 2.35 -4.22 8.13
C LEU A 164 1.51 -5.47 8.43
N PHE A 165 0.21 -5.28 8.55
CA PHE A 165 -0.79 -6.32 8.84
C PHE A 165 -1.58 -6.76 7.60
N SER A 166 -1.63 -5.92 6.57
CA SER A 166 -2.18 -6.26 5.26
C SER A 166 -1.41 -7.43 4.66
N ASP A 167 -2.12 -8.34 3.99
CA ASP A 167 -1.54 -9.51 3.35
C ASP A 167 -1.98 -9.59 1.88
N VAL A 168 -1.53 -10.63 1.17
CA VAL A 168 -1.85 -10.87 -0.24
C VAL A 168 -3.34 -11.11 -0.51
N ALA A 169 -4.16 -11.37 0.51
CA ALA A 169 -5.58 -11.65 0.35
C ALA A 169 -6.47 -10.46 0.70
N LYS A 170 -6.01 -9.54 1.59
CA LYS A 170 -6.78 -8.35 1.98
C LYS A 170 -5.93 -7.25 2.61
N GLU A 171 -6.44 -6.03 2.52
CA GLU A 171 -5.99 -4.89 3.31
C GLU A 171 -6.38 -5.03 4.79
N ASP A 172 -5.59 -4.40 5.66
CA ASP A 172 -5.88 -4.23 7.08
C ASP A 172 -5.86 -2.74 7.45
N GLN A 173 -6.95 -2.25 8.06
CA GLN A 173 -7.11 -0.84 8.41
C GLN A 173 -6.09 -0.33 9.43
N ARG A 174 -5.45 -1.21 10.21
CA ARG A 174 -4.40 -0.81 11.19
C ARG A 174 -3.16 -0.23 10.53
N ASP A 175 -2.93 -0.54 9.26
CA ASP A 175 -1.77 -0.03 8.55
C ASP A 175 -1.91 1.45 8.17
N TRP A 176 -3.14 1.99 8.20
CA TRP A 176 -3.48 3.33 7.72
C TRP A 176 -2.71 4.45 8.45
N LEU A 177 -2.03 5.34 7.70
CA LEU A 177 -1.41 6.55 8.29
C LEU A 177 -2.43 7.65 8.49
N TRP A 178 -2.26 8.39 9.58
CA TRP A 178 -3.08 9.56 9.83
C TRP A 178 -2.26 10.86 9.68
N PRO A 179 -2.14 11.43 8.47
CA PRO A 179 -1.40 12.69 8.24
C PRO A 179 -2.14 13.94 8.73
N HIS A 180 -3.42 13.84 9.07
CA HIS A 180 -4.31 14.99 9.33
C HIS A 180 -4.02 15.80 10.62
N ARG A 181 -2.96 15.48 11.37
CA ARG A 181 -2.50 16.22 12.56
C ARG A 181 -0.97 16.11 12.70
N ASN A 182 -0.31 17.24 12.94
CA ASN A 182 1.10 17.30 13.33
C ASN A 182 1.44 18.49 14.25
N ASP A 183 0.44 19.04 14.96
CA ASP A 183 0.64 20.19 15.86
C ASP A 183 1.42 19.82 17.14
N GLN A 184 1.46 18.54 17.49
CA GLN A 184 2.15 17.98 18.66
C GLN A 184 3.24 16.99 18.24
N ASN A 185 3.82 17.16 17.05
CA ASN A 185 4.84 16.27 16.49
C ASN A 185 4.33 14.81 16.37
N GLU A 186 3.05 14.63 16.04
CA GLU A 186 2.47 13.30 15.86
C GLU A 186 3.20 12.49 14.79
N TRP A 187 3.71 13.13 13.73
CA TRP A 187 4.46 12.43 12.67
C TRP A 187 5.81 11.93 13.18
N LEU A 188 6.54 12.74 13.95
CA LEU A 188 7.79 12.34 14.62
C LEU A 188 7.52 11.15 15.56
N THR A 189 6.50 11.28 16.42
CA THR A 189 6.20 10.35 17.50
C THR A 189 5.64 9.03 16.99
N ASN A 190 4.72 9.07 16.02
CA ASN A 190 4.05 7.86 15.54
C ASN A 190 4.80 7.19 14.41
N TYR A 191 5.51 7.95 13.56
CA TYR A 191 5.96 7.44 12.27
C TYR A 191 7.47 7.55 12.03
N GLY A 192 8.21 8.34 12.83
CA GLY A 192 9.66 8.52 12.67
C GLY A 192 10.05 9.20 11.35
N ALA A 193 11.36 9.36 11.13
CA ALA A 193 11.91 9.95 9.90
C ALA A 193 13.41 9.67 9.74
N ALA A 194 13.92 9.62 8.52
CA ALA A 194 15.36 9.76 8.28
C ALA A 194 15.85 11.15 8.68
N VAL A 195 15.17 12.19 8.22
CA VAL A 195 15.50 13.59 8.51
C VAL A 195 14.22 14.32 8.89
N TYR A 196 14.11 14.77 10.13
CA TYR A 196 13.02 15.62 10.61
C TYR A 196 13.56 17.02 10.89
N VAL A 197 13.10 18.02 10.14
CA VAL A 197 13.48 19.42 10.34
C VAL A 197 12.23 20.24 10.61
N GLU A 198 12.26 21.02 11.69
CA GLU A 198 11.13 21.85 12.07
C GLU A 198 11.50 23.29 12.42
N ASP A 199 10.52 24.18 12.27
CA ASP A 199 10.59 25.60 12.65
C ASP A 199 11.83 26.32 12.08
N SER A 200 12.20 25.98 10.84
CA SER A 200 13.48 26.35 10.25
C SER A 200 13.33 27.07 8.91
N LYS A 201 14.34 27.88 8.56
CA LYS A 201 14.38 28.63 7.29
C LYS A 201 15.62 28.30 6.49
N ASN A 202 15.51 28.36 5.15
CA ASN A 202 16.65 28.25 4.24
C ASN A 202 17.48 26.96 4.44
N VAL A 203 16.80 25.85 4.74
CA VAL A 203 17.44 24.52 4.91
C VAL A 203 17.78 23.94 3.54
N SER A 204 18.93 23.28 3.40
CA SER A 204 19.34 22.60 2.17
C SER A 204 19.61 21.13 2.44
N ILE A 205 18.92 20.23 1.76
CA ILE A 205 19.07 18.77 1.89
C ILE A 205 19.35 18.19 0.51
N SER A 206 20.52 17.57 0.33
CA SER A 206 20.91 17.07 -0.98
C SER A 206 21.79 15.83 -0.95
N ASN A 207 21.68 15.04 -2.02
CA ASN A 207 22.50 13.86 -2.27
C ASN A 207 22.44 12.79 -1.16
N ILE A 208 21.35 12.72 -0.40
CA ILE A 208 21.15 11.65 0.60
C ILE A 208 20.43 10.45 -0.02
N ARG A 209 20.72 9.27 0.52
CA ARG A 209 19.97 8.03 0.25
C ARG A 209 19.20 7.61 1.50
N VAL A 210 17.94 7.22 1.33
CA VAL A 210 17.10 6.63 2.36
C VAL A 210 16.49 5.34 1.82
N ARG A 211 16.59 4.24 2.57
CA ARG A 211 15.99 2.94 2.26
C ARG A 211 15.50 2.25 3.52
N THR A 212 14.63 1.26 3.36
CA THR A 212 14.25 0.31 4.44
C THR A 212 13.85 1.02 5.74
N GLY A 213 13.03 2.06 5.63
CA GLY A 213 12.46 2.84 6.73
C GLY A 213 11.05 3.29 6.37
N GLN A 214 10.36 3.94 7.31
CA GLN A 214 8.98 4.38 7.06
C GLN A 214 8.91 5.72 6.33
N ASN A 215 9.65 6.73 6.79
CA ASN A 215 9.61 8.07 6.21
C ASN A 215 11.01 8.58 5.90
N GLY A 216 11.13 9.31 4.80
CA GLY A 216 12.35 9.98 4.37
C GLY A 216 12.51 11.32 5.07
N ILE A 217 12.21 12.39 4.35
CA ILE A 217 12.40 13.76 4.81
C ILE A 217 11.06 14.31 5.30
N ILE A 218 11.05 14.90 6.50
CA ILE A 218 9.90 15.65 7.03
C ILE A 218 10.31 17.10 7.26
N LEU A 219 9.54 18.01 6.67
CA LEU A 219 9.63 19.46 6.86
C LEU A 219 8.38 19.94 7.59
N ASP A 220 8.56 20.40 8.82
CA ASP A 220 7.47 20.88 9.66
C ASP A 220 7.64 22.38 9.94
N ARG A 221 6.70 23.22 9.50
CA ARG A 221 6.77 24.69 9.62
C ARG A 221 8.08 25.28 9.05
N CYS A 222 8.56 24.72 7.95
CA CYS A 222 9.79 25.14 7.28
C CYS A 222 9.52 26.07 6.10
N THR A 223 10.43 27.04 5.89
CA THR A 223 10.31 27.98 4.78
C THR A 223 11.59 28.09 3.95
N ASN A 224 11.41 28.26 2.64
CA ASN A 224 12.50 28.46 1.68
C ASN A 224 13.56 27.34 1.69
N ALA A 225 13.16 26.11 2.02
CA ALA A 225 14.05 24.96 1.96
C ALA A 225 14.35 24.54 0.52
N LYS A 226 15.51 23.93 0.30
CA LYS A 226 15.94 23.33 -0.96
C LYS A 226 16.19 21.84 -0.74
N VAL A 227 15.35 21.00 -1.34
CA VAL A 227 15.45 19.54 -1.26
C VAL A 227 15.72 19.00 -2.66
N PHE A 228 16.92 18.53 -2.93
CA PHE A 228 17.30 18.13 -4.30
C PHE A 228 18.30 16.99 -4.42
N ASN A 229 18.21 16.23 -5.52
CA ASN A 229 19.06 15.08 -5.81
C ASN A 229 19.09 14.02 -4.70
N ASN A 230 18.04 13.90 -3.90
CA ASN A 230 17.91 12.85 -2.91
C ASN A 230 17.22 11.62 -3.50
N ASP A 231 17.51 10.46 -2.94
CA ASP A 231 16.82 9.21 -3.25
C ASP A 231 16.23 8.63 -1.97
N CYS A 232 14.96 8.97 -1.71
CA CYS A 232 14.17 8.47 -0.58
C CYS A 232 13.05 7.56 -1.09
N SER A 233 13.45 6.50 -1.81
CA SER A 233 12.56 5.50 -2.41
C SER A 233 12.44 4.24 -1.54
N TYR A 234 11.44 3.39 -1.82
CA TYR A 234 11.20 2.11 -1.14
C TYR A 234 10.93 2.24 0.36
N LEU A 235 10.01 3.14 0.71
CA LEU A 235 9.62 3.44 2.07
C LEU A 235 8.17 3.03 2.32
N SER A 236 7.85 2.59 3.54
CA SER A 236 6.48 2.14 3.88
C SER A 236 5.51 3.28 4.25
N GLY A 237 5.94 4.53 4.09
CA GLY A 237 5.21 5.76 4.44
C GLY A 237 5.44 6.87 3.41
N TRP A 238 6.16 7.93 3.79
CA TRP A 238 6.34 9.12 2.97
C TRP A 238 7.78 9.33 2.50
N GLY A 239 7.99 9.59 1.21
CA GLY A 239 9.29 9.98 0.68
C GLY A 239 9.72 11.37 1.19
N LEU A 240 8.79 12.31 1.06
CA LEU A 240 8.87 13.67 1.58
C LEU A 240 7.51 14.09 2.16
N ALA A 241 7.47 14.63 3.37
CA ALA A 241 6.26 15.18 3.97
C ALA A 241 6.45 16.63 4.44
N LEU A 242 5.48 17.49 4.14
CA LEU A 242 5.43 18.90 4.50
C LEU A 242 4.21 19.16 5.38
N TRP A 243 4.42 19.77 6.54
CA TRP A 243 3.38 20.35 7.38
C TRP A 243 3.58 21.85 7.48
N ARG A 244 2.57 22.68 7.13
CA ARG A 244 2.64 24.15 7.16
C ARG A 244 3.96 24.73 6.59
N SER A 245 4.47 24.13 5.52
CA SER A 245 5.78 24.44 4.96
C SER A 245 5.62 25.08 3.58
N SER A 246 6.22 26.26 3.39
CA SER A 246 5.94 27.14 2.25
C SER A 246 7.19 27.75 1.63
N GLY A 247 7.13 28.09 0.35
CA GLY A 247 8.26 28.70 -0.37
C GLY A 247 9.41 27.73 -0.67
N ASN A 248 9.20 26.42 -0.51
CA ASN A 248 10.26 25.42 -0.66
C ASN A 248 10.47 25.05 -2.13
N THR A 249 11.71 24.68 -2.49
CA THR A 249 12.06 24.13 -3.79
C THR A 249 12.45 22.66 -3.63
N ILE A 250 11.64 21.78 -4.21
CA ILE A 250 11.77 20.32 -4.16
C ILE A 250 12.04 19.86 -5.59
N ALA A 251 13.30 19.58 -5.91
CA ALA A 251 13.71 19.38 -7.29
C ALA A 251 14.55 18.13 -7.50
N ARG A 252 14.27 17.36 -8.55
CA ARG A 252 15.18 16.30 -9.03
C ARG A 252 15.44 15.18 -8.01
N ASN A 253 14.48 14.89 -7.15
CA ASN A 253 14.55 13.77 -6.19
C ASN A 253 13.91 12.50 -6.77
N ALA A 254 14.25 11.36 -6.19
CA ALA A 254 13.54 10.10 -6.35
C ALA A 254 12.83 9.75 -5.03
N PHE A 255 11.51 9.62 -5.12
CA PHE A 255 10.59 9.23 -4.06
C PHE A 255 9.74 8.05 -4.54
N ASP A 256 10.36 7.11 -5.25
CA ASP A 256 9.66 5.99 -5.88
C ASP A 256 9.32 4.90 -4.86
N PHE A 257 8.26 4.14 -5.08
CA PHE A 257 7.86 3.05 -4.19
C PHE A 257 7.70 3.51 -2.73
N CYS A 258 7.17 4.70 -2.50
CA CYS A 258 6.75 5.16 -1.17
C CYS A 258 5.29 4.76 -0.96
N ILE A 259 5.11 3.55 -0.47
CA ILE A 259 3.82 2.86 -0.53
C ILE A 259 3.59 1.92 0.64
N ARG A 260 2.32 1.81 0.99
CA ARG A 260 1.73 0.79 1.85
C ARG A 260 0.43 0.29 1.18
N GLY A 261 -0.05 -0.88 1.59
CA GLY A 261 -1.47 -1.22 1.39
C GLY A 261 -1.81 -1.43 -0.09
N TYR A 262 -1.10 -2.36 -0.71
CA TYR A 262 -1.27 -2.73 -2.09
C TYR A 262 -1.04 -4.23 -2.30
N GLU A 263 -1.91 -4.85 -3.09
CA GLU A 263 -1.66 -6.15 -3.71
C GLU A 263 -2.27 -6.15 -5.12
N HIS A 264 -1.46 -6.52 -6.11
CA HIS A 264 -1.82 -6.36 -7.52
C HIS A 264 -3.08 -7.17 -7.87
N GLY A 265 -4.09 -6.48 -8.40
CA GLY A 265 -5.36 -7.10 -8.77
C GLY A 265 -6.27 -7.47 -7.59
N VAL A 266 -5.87 -7.20 -6.34
CA VAL A 266 -6.66 -7.50 -5.14
C VAL A 266 -7.13 -6.23 -4.43
N TYR A 267 -6.21 -5.34 -4.03
CA TYR A 267 -6.53 -4.04 -3.42
C TYR A 267 -5.42 -3.02 -3.66
N ASN A 268 -5.76 -1.74 -3.65
CA ASN A 268 -4.86 -0.67 -4.10
C ASN A 268 -5.05 0.64 -3.32
N ARG A 269 -5.32 0.57 -2.02
CA ARG A 269 -5.70 1.77 -1.24
C ARG A 269 -4.55 2.76 -1.08
N GLY A 270 -3.29 2.32 -1.06
CA GLY A 270 -2.14 3.17 -0.69
C GLY A 270 -2.11 3.54 0.81
N GLN A 271 -3.28 3.60 1.47
CA GLN A 271 -3.47 3.84 2.90
C GLN A 271 -2.74 5.12 3.39
N ASP A 272 -2.92 6.23 2.68
CA ASP A 272 -2.32 7.55 2.93
C ASP A 272 -0.78 7.56 2.95
N SER A 273 -0.15 6.60 2.26
CA SER A 273 1.28 6.71 1.87
C SER A 273 1.40 7.56 0.61
N ALA A 274 2.56 8.19 0.43
CA ALA A 274 2.78 9.05 -0.73
C ALA A 274 4.27 9.24 -1.03
N GLY A 275 4.62 9.48 -2.29
CA GLY A 275 5.95 9.95 -2.64
C GLY A 275 6.21 11.32 -2.04
N ILE A 276 5.27 12.25 -2.25
CA ILE A 276 5.31 13.62 -1.71
C ILE A 276 3.98 13.94 -1.03
N LEU A 277 4.01 14.39 0.23
CA LEU A 277 2.83 14.74 1.02
C LEU A 277 2.88 16.21 1.48
N LEU A 278 1.82 16.99 1.24
CA LEU A 278 1.68 18.38 1.67
C LEU A 278 0.37 18.56 2.45
N PHE A 279 0.48 18.76 3.76
CA PHE A 279 -0.69 18.89 4.63
C PHE A 279 -0.65 20.21 5.39
N GLU A 280 -1.82 20.80 5.55
CA GLU A 280 -2.04 22.04 6.31
C GLU A 280 -1.31 23.23 5.68
N GLN A 281 -1.98 23.92 4.75
CA GLN A 281 -1.61 25.25 4.25
C GLN A 281 -0.18 25.38 3.68
N CYS A 282 0.31 24.36 2.97
CA CYS A 282 1.60 24.37 2.28
C CYS A 282 1.52 25.11 0.94
N SER A 283 2.07 26.32 0.86
CA SER A 283 1.86 27.21 -0.29
C SER A 283 3.17 27.71 -0.94
N ASN A 284 3.08 28.18 -2.18
CA ASN A 284 4.20 28.77 -2.92
C ASN A 284 5.42 27.84 -3.06
N ASN A 285 5.21 26.51 -3.07
CA ASN A 285 6.29 25.55 -3.26
C ASN A 285 6.52 25.29 -4.76
N VAL A 286 7.77 24.99 -5.11
CA VAL A 286 8.18 24.54 -6.44
C VAL A 286 8.51 23.06 -6.34
N ILE A 287 7.72 22.20 -6.98
CA ILE A 287 7.88 20.76 -7.02
C ILE A 287 8.21 20.38 -8.46
N ALA A 288 9.49 20.17 -8.76
CA ALA A 288 9.96 20.13 -10.14
C ALA A 288 10.85 18.92 -10.46
N GLN A 289 10.56 18.23 -11.55
CA GLN A 289 11.42 17.17 -12.08
C GLN A 289 11.70 16.05 -11.06
N ASN A 290 10.79 15.75 -10.15
CA ASN A 290 10.92 14.61 -9.24
C ASN A 290 10.35 13.33 -9.88
N SER A 291 10.81 12.18 -9.41
CA SER A 291 10.16 10.89 -9.63
C SER A 291 9.45 10.49 -8.34
N ALA A 292 8.18 10.18 -8.42
CA ALA A 292 7.37 9.69 -7.30
C ALA A 292 6.43 8.60 -7.84
N THR A 293 7.03 7.58 -8.45
CA THR A 293 6.31 6.49 -9.11
C THR A 293 6.02 5.34 -8.15
N HIS A 294 5.02 4.51 -8.41
CA HIS A 294 4.73 3.32 -7.60
C HIS A 294 4.40 3.60 -6.12
N CYS A 295 3.95 4.82 -5.82
CA CYS A 295 3.60 5.25 -4.47
C CYS A 295 2.15 4.95 -4.13
N GLY A 296 1.75 5.17 -2.86
CA GLY A 296 0.31 5.25 -2.53
C GLY A 296 -0.37 6.28 -3.41
N ASP A 297 -0.02 7.54 -3.17
CA ASP A 297 -0.16 8.64 -4.14
C ASP A 297 1.20 9.14 -4.61
N GLY A 298 1.31 9.63 -5.84
CA GLY A 298 2.52 10.31 -6.29
C GLY A 298 2.75 11.62 -5.53
N LEU A 299 1.72 12.48 -5.52
CA LEU A 299 1.65 13.72 -4.74
C LEU A 299 0.29 13.80 -4.03
N PHE A 300 0.27 13.89 -2.70
CA PHE A 300 -0.95 14.01 -1.89
C PHE A 300 -1.00 15.33 -1.14
N VAL A 301 -1.95 16.19 -1.50
CA VAL A 301 -2.13 17.53 -0.94
C VAL A 301 -3.52 17.70 -0.33
N PHE A 302 -3.56 18.03 0.96
CA PHE A 302 -4.78 18.38 1.69
C PHE A 302 -4.63 19.74 2.36
N ALA A 303 -5.60 20.63 2.13
CA ALA A 303 -5.60 21.99 2.67
C ALA A 303 -5.40 22.05 4.19
N GLY A 304 -5.92 21.06 4.91
CA GLY A 304 -5.77 20.95 6.36
C GLY A 304 -7.05 21.12 7.14
N LYS A 305 -7.10 20.53 8.34
CA LYS A 305 -8.29 20.57 9.20
C LYS A 305 -8.59 21.98 9.71
N GLU A 306 -7.54 22.77 9.94
CA GLU A 306 -7.70 24.16 10.33
C GLU A 306 -8.20 25.01 9.17
N ALA A 307 -7.66 24.79 7.96
CA ALA A 307 -8.16 25.43 6.75
C ALA A 307 -9.66 25.17 6.54
N LEU A 308 -10.12 23.92 6.72
CA LEU A 308 -11.55 23.59 6.64
C LEU A 308 -12.38 24.19 7.79
N GLY A 309 -11.76 24.63 8.89
CA GLY A 309 -12.44 25.11 10.09
C GLY A 309 -13.03 23.99 10.96
N GLU A 310 -12.58 22.75 10.78
CA GLU A 310 -12.92 21.62 11.65
C GLU A 310 -12.20 21.70 13.01
N VAL A 311 -11.05 22.37 13.02
CA VAL A 311 -10.30 22.73 14.22
C VAL A 311 -10.13 24.24 14.20
N LEU A 312 -10.65 24.93 15.21
CA LEU A 312 -10.52 26.37 15.35
C LEU A 312 -9.36 26.70 16.31
N PRO A 313 -8.49 27.66 15.98
CA PRO A 313 -7.56 28.23 16.95
C PRO A 313 -8.33 28.75 18.17
N ALA A 314 -7.73 28.66 19.37
CA ALA A 314 -8.37 29.03 20.64
C ALA A 314 -8.93 30.48 20.69
N ASN A 315 -8.50 31.35 19.77
CA ASN A 315 -8.89 32.76 19.69
C ASN A 315 -9.59 33.13 18.36
N ALA A 316 -10.08 32.17 17.59
CA ALA A 316 -10.68 32.43 16.28
C ALA A 316 -12.13 32.95 16.39
N ALA A 317 -12.33 34.24 16.10
CA ALA A 317 -13.67 34.76 15.76
C ALA A 317 -14.20 34.08 14.48
N THR A 318 -15.50 33.75 14.46
CA THR A 318 -16.23 32.95 13.46
C THR A 318 -16.53 33.66 12.12
N ASP A 319 -15.75 34.68 11.75
CA ASP A 319 -15.95 35.42 10.49
C ASP A 319 -15.52 34.55 9.30
N ALA A 320 -16.46 34.30 8.38
CA ALA A 320 -16.24 33.52 7.15
C ALA A 320 -15.09 34.08 6.30
N LYS A 321 -14.83 35.40 6.35
CA LYS A 321 -13.71 36.02 5.62
C LYS A 321 -12.35 35.46 5.98
N LYS A 322 -12.17 34.93 7.20
CA LYS A 322 -10.89 34.35 7.63
C LYS A 322 -10.56 33.04 6.94
N PHE A 323 -11.57 32.36 6.40
CA PHE A 323 -11.40 31.10 5.70
C PHE A 323 -11.25 31.30 4.19
N GLU A 324 -11.37 32.54 3.69
CA GLU A 324 -11.19 32.84 2.27
C GLU A 324 -9.80 32.40 1.81
N ARG A 325 -9.77 31.53 0.80
CA ARG A 325 -8.56 30.99 0.19
C ARG A 325 -7.59 30.30 1.14
N LEU A 326 -7.98 29.83 2.33
CA LEU A 326 -7.10 28.97 3.11
C LEU A 326 -6.92 27.63 2.41
N GLY A 327 -5.68 27.17 2.21
CA GLY A 327 -5.38 25.92 1.52
C GLY A 327 -3.91 25.78 1.15
N CYS A 328 -3.59 24.73 0.40
CA CYS A 328 -2.24 24.51 -0.14
C CYS A 328 -2.14 25.15 -1.52
N ASN A 329 -1.76 26.43 -1.56
CA ASN A 329 -2.01 27.28 -2.72
C ASN A 329 -0.76 27.64 -3.50
N ASP A 330 -0.99 28.08 -4.73
CA ASP A 330 0.04 28.77 -5.52
C ASP A 330 1.30 27.91 -5.70
N ASN A 331 1.18 26.57 -5.65
CA ASN A 331 2.30 25.67 -5.87
C ASN A 331 2.53 25.46 -7.37
N LEU A 332 3.80 25.44 -7.78
CA LEU A 332 4.24 25.14 -9.13
C LEU A 332 4.76 23.70 -9.20
N ILE A 333 4.05 22.85 -9.94
CA ILE A 333 4.30 21.41 -10.04
C ILE A 333 4.64 21.08 -11.50
N ILE A 334 5.91 20.84 -11.81
CA ILE A 334 6.39 20.81 -13.19
C ILE A 334 7.29 19.61 -13.51
N GLU A 335 7.04 18.95 -14.65
CA GLU A 335 7.90 17.89 -15.21
C GLU A 335 8.19 16.73 -14.24
N ASN A 336 7.29 16.46 -13.29
CA ASN A 336 7.40 15.31 -12.41
C ASN A 336 6.80 14.06 -13.06
N ASP A 337 7.24 12.90 -12.59
CA ASP A 337 6.63 11.61 -12.90
C ASP A 337 5.87 11.07 -11.68
N PHE A 338 4.55 10.98 -11.82
CA PHE A 338 3.58 10.51 -10.83
C PHE A 338 2.84 9.27 -11.34
N SER A 339 3.55 8.40 -12.05
CA SER A 339 2.97 7.20 -12.66
C SER A 339 2.92 6.00 -11.71
N TYR A 340 2.07 5.04 -12.03
CA TYR A 340 1.98 3.74 -11.35
C TYR A 340 1.56 3.83 -9.87
N ALA A 341 0.91 4.91 -9.45
CA ALA A 341 0.40 5.05 -8.10
C ALA A 341 -0.71 4.04 -7.80
N ALA A 342 -0.73 3.52 -6.57
CA ALA A 342 -1.75 2.61 -6.09
C ALA A 342 -3.12 3.29 -6.02
N ALA A 343 -3.18 4.59 -5.71
CA ALA A 343 -4.40 5.38 -5.71
C ALA A 343 -4.33 6.45 -6.80
N HIS A 344 -3.80 7.64 -6.49
CA HIS A 344 -3.79 8.79 -7.39
C HIS A 344 -2.38 9.17 -7.82
N GLY A 345 -2.21 9.57 -9.09
CA GLY A 345 -0.96 10.20 -9.51
C GLY A 345 -0.75 11.49 -8.70
N VAL A 346 -1.75 12.36 -8.72
CA VAL A 346 -1.79 13.59 -7.94
C VAL A 346 -3.17 13.77 -7.31
N GLU A 347 -3.20 14.03 -6.01
CA GLU A 347 -4.37 14.45 -5.26
C GLU A 347 -4.15 15.87 -4.71
N ILE A 348 -5.03 16.82 -5.04
CA ILE A 348 -5.02 18.19 -4.51
C ILE A 348 -6.44 18.61 -4.15
N THR A 349 -6.71 18.70 -2.85
CA THR A 349 -8.05 19.05 -2.35
C THR A 349 -8.09 20.41 -1.65
N PHE A 350 -9.24 21.09 -1.75
CA PHE A 350 -9.56 22.34 -1.05
C PHE A 350 -8.53 23.47 -1.26
N SER A 351 -7.95 23.54 -2.46
CA SER A 351 -6.78 24.37 -2.72
C SER A 351 -6.93 25.21 -3.98
N PHE A 352 -6.16 26.30 -4.05
CA PHE A 352 -6.34 27.36 -5.04
C PHE A 352 -5.08 27.58 -5.88
N ASN A 353 -5.29 27.85 -7.18
CA ASN A 353 -4.26 28.40 -8.07
C ASN A 353 -2.97 27.55 -8.18
N ASN A 354 -3.06 26.24 -8.00
CA ASN A 354 -1.94 25.34 -8.25
C ASN A 354 -1.71 25.16 -9.76
N ARG A 355 -0.45 25.05 -10.19
CA ARG A 355 -0.05 25.00 -11.60
C ARG A 355 0.70 23.69 -11.89
N LEU A 356 0.04 22.76 -12.58
CA LEU A 356 0.57 21.44 -12.94
C LEU A 356 0.94 21.40 -14.43
N ILE A 357 2.24 21.34 -14.73
CA ILE A 357 2.75 21.55 -16.09
C ILE A 357 3.65 20.39 -16.52
N ASN A 358 3.37 19.81 -17.69
CA ASN A 358 4.21 18.79 -18.32
C ASN A 358 4.55 17.59 -17.41
N ASN A 359 3.70 17.27 -16.44
CA ASN A 359 3.86 16.09 -15.60
C ASN A 359 3.36 14.84 -16.32
N THR A 360 3.86 13.68 -15.88
CA THR A 360 3.47 12.36 -16.39
C THR A 360 2.67 11.63 -15.33
N MET A 361 1.49 11.13 -15.70
CA MET A 361 0.57 10.39 -14.84
C MET A 361 0.03 9.21 -15.65
N VAL A 362 0.76 8.10 -15.61
CA VAL A 362 0.46 6.90 -16.41
C VAL A 362 0.11 5.73 -15.51
N GLU A 363 -0.93 4.98 -15.87
CA GLU A 363 -1.33 3.75 -15.16
C GLU A 363 -1.46 3.94 -13.64
N ASN A 364 -2.11 5.01 -13.20
CA ASN A 364 -2.56 5.15 -11.81
C ASN A 364 -3.90 4.41 -11.63
N ALA A 365 -4.10 3.78 -10.47
CA ALA A 365 -5.21 2.84 -10.33
C ALA A 365 -6.58 3.51 -10.22
N ILE A 366 -6.65 4.65 -9.54
CA ILE A 366 -7.87 5.44 -9.40
C ILE A 366 -7.87 6.54 -10.46
N CYS A 367 -7.02 7.55 -10.35
CA CYS A 367 -6.88 8.52 -11.42
C CYS A 367 -5.51 9.17 -11.55
N GLY A 368 -5.28 9.83 -12.69
CA GLY A 368 -4.09 10.67 -12.88
C GLY A 368 -4.12 11.87 -11.94
N PHE A 369 -5.23 12.61 -11.92
CA PHE A 369 -5.43 13.78 -11.06
C PHE A 369 -6.78 13.74 -10.34
N TRP A 370 -6.77 13.91 -9.02
CA TRP A 370 -7.92 14.16 -8.16
C TRP A 370 -7.89 15.59 -7.63
N GLY A 371 -8.95 16.35 -7.90
CA GLY A 371 -9.02 17.79 -7.64
C GLY A 371 -10.25 18.21 -6.83
N GLY A 372 -10.68 17.45 -5.83
CA GLY A 372 -11.87 17.77 -5.03
C GLY A 372 -11.82 19.18 -4.43
N TYR A 373 -12.83 20.00 -4.69
CA TYR A 373 -12.92 21.42 -4.30
C TYR A 373 -11.74 22.29 -4.78
N SER A 374 -10.98 21.84 -5.78
CA SER A 374 -9.91 22.64 -6.38
C SER A 374 -10.49 23.85 -7.12
N GLN A 375 -9.82 24.99 -7.01
CA GLN A 375 -10.26 26.21 -7.69
C GLN A 375 -9.11 26.89 -8.41
N GLN A 376 -9.38 27.41 -9.61
CA GLN A 376 -8.42 28.15 -10.42
C GLN A 376 -7.12 27.35 -10.69
N THR A 377 -7.19 26.03 -10.61
CA THR A 377 -6.05 25.14 -10.84
C THR A 377 -5.81 25.00 -12.35
N LEU A 378 -4.55 25.07 -12.77
CA LEU A 378 -4.14 24.91 -14.17
C LEU A 378 -3.45 23.55 -14.35
N LEU A 379 -3.96 22.74 -15.27
CA LEU A 379 -3.28 21.55 -15.80
C LEU A 379 -2.91 21.84 -17.24
N MET A 380 -1.60 21.95 -17.54
CA MET A 380 -1.10 22.29 -18.87
C MET A 380 -0.08 21.27 -19.38
N GLY A 381 -0.30 20.74 -20.59
CA GLY A 381 0.72 19.92 -21.27
C GLY A 381 1.04 18.58 -20.60
N ASN A 382 0.22 18.12 -19.66
CA ASN A 382 0.47 16.86 -18.93
C ASN A 382 0.15 15.64 -19.82
N THR A 383 0.85 14.53 -19.58
CA THR A 383 0.55 13.23 -20.18
C THR A 383 -0.21 12.37 -19.19
N ILE A 384 -1.46 12.03 -19.50
CA ILE A 384 -2.40 11.37 -18.59
C ILE A 384 -3.03 10.18 -19.30
N THR A 385 -2.41 8.99 -19.18
CA THR A 385 -2.85 7.81 -19.96
C THR A 385 -3.00 6.55 -19.13
N HIS A 386 -3.87 5.65 -19.57
CA HIS A 386 -4.09 4.32 -18.97
C HIS A 386 -4.52 4.35 -17.50
N ASN A 387 -5.07 5.47 -17.02
CA ASN A 387 -5.49 5.61 -15.64
C ASN A 387 -6.90 5.07 -15.43
N GLY A 388 -7.16 4.64 -14.19
CA GLY A 388 -8.47 4.22 -13.73
C GLY A 388 -8.77 2.74 -13.86
N THR A 389 -9.59 2.27 -12.93
CA THR A 389 -10.10 0.90 -12.91
C THR A 389 -11.53 0.88 -13.46
N THR A 390 -11.82 -0.05 -14.37
CA THR A 390 -13.14 -0.12 -15.01
C THR A 390 -14.23 -0.40 -13.97
N GLY A 391 -15.32 0.37 -13.99
CA GLY A 391 -16.47 0.20 -13.09
C GLY A 391 -16.39 0.99 -11.77
N ALA A 392 -15.27 1.64 -11.46
CA ALA A 392 -15.18 2.57 -10.34
C ALA A 392 -15.94 3.88 -10.63
N ARG A 393 -16.60 4.45 -9.60
CA ARG A 393 -17.28 5.76 -9.69
C ARG A 393 -16.27 6.88 -9.95
N GLU A 394 -15.15 6.81 -9.25
CA GLU A 394 -13.99 7.69 -9.37
C GLU A 394 -12.92 6.92 -10.15
N GLY A 395 -12.47 7.48 -11.28
CA GLY A 395 -11.67 6.71 -12.20
C GLY A 395 -11.17 7.55 -13.37
N GLY A 396 -9.98 7.26 -13.89
CA GLY A 396 -9.55 7.74 -15.20
C GLY A 396 -8.51 8.85 -15.15
N GLY A 397 -8.56 9.78 -16.11
CA GLY A 397 -7.54 10.81 -16.25
C GLY A 397 -7.62 11.88 -15.15
N VAL A 398 -8.60 12.77 -15.24
CA VAL A 398 -8.80 13.91 -14.33
C VAL A 398 -10.20 13.83 -13.72
N ASN A 399 -10.26 13.92 -12.39
CA ASN A 399 -11.50 13.93 -11.61
C ASN A 399 -11.54 15.19 -10.75
N ILE A 400 -12.57 16.02 -10.92
CA ILE A 400 -12.74 17.27 -10.16
C ILE A 400 -14.18 17.34 -9.66
N GLU A 401 -14.32 17.16 -8.36
CA GLU A 401 -15.55 17.38 -7.62
C GLU A 401 -15.64 18.83 -7.10
N HIS A 402 -16.80 19.47 -7.18
CA HIS A 402 -17.05 20.83 -6.67
C HIS A 402 -16.04 21.89 -7.15
N GLY A 403 -15.47 21.73 -8.34
CA GLY A 403 -14.38 22.56 -8.83
C GLY A 403 -14.82 23.84 -9.55
N PHE A 404 -14.10 24.94 -9.29
CA PHE A 404 -14.42 26.26 -9.82
C PHE A 404 -13.29 26.85 -10.64
N GLN A 405 -13.57 27.27 -11.88
CA GLN A 405 -12.59 27.94 -12.75
C GLN A 405 -11.28 27.18 -12.99
N ASN A 406 -11.31 25.85 -12.93
CA ASN A 406 -10.14 25.05 -13.27
C ASN A 406 -9.93 25.06 -14.79
N THR A 407 -8.67 25.07 -15.22
CA THR A 407 -8.28 25.11 -16.63
C THR A 407 -7.41 23.91 -16.97
N LEU A 408 -7.87 23.09 -17.91
CA LEU A 408 -7.12 21.97 -18.48
C LEU A 408 -6.79 22.32 -19.93
N VAL A 409 -5.52 22.58 -20.23
CA VAL A 409 -5.08 23.03 -21.54
C VAL A 409 -3.98 22.16 -22.16
N ASN A 410 -4.15 21.77 -23.42
CA ASN A 410 -3.16 21.04 -24.22
C ASN A 410 -2.60 19.77 -23.54
N ASN A 411 -3.38 19.11 -22.67
CA ASN A 411 -3.00 17.84 -22.08
C ASN A 411 -3.23 16.70 -23.09
N THR A 412 -2.47 15.62 -22.94
CA THR A 412 -2.62 14.40 -23.74
C THR A 412 -3.28 13.32 -22.88
N PHE A 413 -4.50 12.95 -23.27
CA PHE A 413 -5.25 11.85 -22.69
C PHE A 413 -5.23 10.65 -23.63
N GLY A 414 -5.17 9.45 -23.05
CA GLY A 414 -5.46 8.26 -23.81
C GLY A 414 -5.62 6.99 -22.98
N GLU A 415 -6.45 6.08 -23.48
CA GLU A 415 -6.73 4.78 -22.88
C GLU A 415 -7.18 4.85 -21.40
N ASN A 416 -7.72 5.99 -20.96
CA ASN A 416 -8.30 6.10 -19.62
C ASN A 416 -9.74 5.54 -19.61
N THR A 417 -10.21 5.13 -18.43
CA THR A 417 -11.63 4.76 -18.26
C THR A 417 -12.57 5.93 -18.54
N VAL A 418 -12.20 7.13 -18.09
CA VAL A 418 -12.80 8.43 -18.43
C VAL A 418 -11.65 9.44 -18.48
N ALA A 419 -11.50 10.24 -19.54
CA ALA A 419 -10.40 11.19 -19.58
C ALA A 419 -10.60 12.36 -18.60
N ILE A 420 -11.79 12.97 -18.58
CA ILE A 420 -12.10 14.08 -17.66
C ILE A 420 -13.51 13.89 -17.09
N SER A 421 -13.64 13.93 -15.77
CA SER A 421 -14.91 13.90 -15.05
C SER A 421 -15.01 15.13 -14.13
N LEU A 422 -16.04 15.95 -14.35
CA LEU A 422 -16.36 17.12 -13.54
C LEU A 422 -17.74 16.91 -12.93
N TRP A 423 -17.85 17.04 -11.61
CA TRP A 423 -19.15 16.93 -10.96
C TRP A 423 -19.28 17.72 -9.67
N ASP A 424 -20.51 17.77 -9.21
CA ASP A 424 -20.92 18.30 -7.91
C ASP A 424 -21.87 17.24 -7.28
N ASP A 425 -21.83 17.01 -5.97
CA ASP A 425 -22.81 16.15 -5.27
C ASP A 425 -23.34 16.77 -3.96
N ASP A 426 -24.23 16.08 -3.24
CA ASP A 426 -24.88 16.64 -2.05
C ASP A 426 -24.02 16.45 -0.78
N ASP A 427 -22.86 17.10 -0.75
CA ASP A 427 -21.89 17.02 0.34
C ASP A 427 -22.25 17.91 1.55
N THR A 428 -23.39 17.59 2.17
CA THR A 428 -24.00 18.44 3.21
C THR A 428 -23.05 18.73 4.39
N LYS A 429 -22.16 17.80 4.73
CA LYS A 429 -21.23 17.98 5.86
C LYS A 429 -20.14 19.00 5.52
N ILE A 430 -19.49 18.87 4.37
CA ILE A 430 -18.42 19.79 3.96
C ILE A 430 -19.01 21.16 3.63
N LEU A 431 -20.17 21.24 2.97
CA LEU A 431 -20.84 22.50 2.64
C LEU A 431 -21.21 23.35 3.87
N GLN A 432 -21.32 22.74 5.06
CA GLN A 432 -21.57 23.45 6.31
C GLN A 432 -20.31 24.01 6.98
N THR A 433 -19.12 23.58 6.55
CA THR A 433 -17.85 24.05 7.11
C THR A 433 -17.65 25.56 6.88
N PRO A 434 -16.91 26.26 7.75
CA PRO A 434 -16.56 27.66 7.53
C PRO A 434 -15.85 27.90 6.18
N TRP A 435 -14.98 26.97 5.78
CA TRP A 435 -14.28 27.04 4.50
C TRP A 435 -15.23 26.99 3.30
N ALA A 436 -16.16 26.03 3.27
CA ALA A 436 -17.09 25.92 2.16
C ALA A 436 -18.01 27.15 2.07
N LYS A 437 -18.46 27.68 3.21
CA LYS A 437 -19.26 28.92 3.24
C LYS A 437 -18.52 30.13 2.66
N ALA A 438 -17.21 30.21 2.86
CA ALA A 438 -16.39 31.28 2.30
C ALA A 438 -16.08 31.07 0.81
N ASN A 439 -15.75 29.83 0.44
CA ASN A 439 -15.04 29.53 -0.81
C ASN A 439 -15.84 28.75 -1.85
N HIS A 440 -16.82 27.95 -1.46
CA HIS A 440 -17.53 27.08 -2.40
C HIS A 440 -18.31 27.92 -3.43
N ARG A 441 -18.24 27.49 -4.69
CA ARG A 441 -18.94 28.12 -5.83
C ARG A 441 -19.75 27.10 -6.65
N GLY A 442 -19.76 25.84 -6.24
CA GLY A 442 -20.23 24.70 -7.03
C GLY A 442 -19.27 24.31 -8.16
N SER A 443 -19.54 23.19 -8.83
CA SER A 443 -18.82 22.77 -10.03
C SER A 443 -19.20 23.63 -11.23
N ARG A 444 -18.38 24.63 -11.58
CA ARG A 444 -18.71 25.55 -12.68
C ARG A 444 -17.54 26.35 -13.24
N ASP A 445 -17.79 26.95 -14.40
CA ASP A 445 -16.91 27.89 -15.10
C ASP A 445 -15.52 27.28 -15.44
N ASN A 446 -15.46 25.95 -15.57
CA ASN A 446 -14.25 25.20 -15.92
C ASN A 446 -13.94 25.29 -17.42
N ARG A 447 -12.66 25.20 -17.78
CA ARG A 447 -12.18 25.38 -19.16
C ARG A 447 -11.34 24.19 -19.60
N LEU A 448 -11.81 23.46 -20.61
CA LEU A 448 -11.09 22.33 -21.23
C LEU A 448 -10.70 22.78 -22.64
N ILE A 449 -9.43 23.06 -22.89
CA ILE A 449 -9.00 23.76 -24.12
C ILE A 449 -7.86 23.00 -24.81
N GLY A 450 -8.02 22.68 -26.09
CA GLY A 450 -6.94 22.13 -26.92
C GLY A 450 -6.39 20.76 -26.46
N ASN A 451 -7.07 20.07 -25.54
CA ASN A 451 -6.65 18.75 -25.07
C ASN A 451 -6.79 17.71 -26.19
N THR A 452 -5.87 16.76 -26.23
CA THR A 452 -5.89 15.62 -27.17
C THR A 452 -6.40 14.37 -26.45
N PHE A 453 -7.26 13.61 -27.11
CA PHE A 453 -7.88 12.39 -26.59
C PHE A 453 -7.64 11.23 -27.57
N ASN A 454 -7.19 10.09 -27.06
CA ASN A 454 -6.88 8.91 -27.86
C ASN A 454 -7.36 7.62 -27.19
N ALA A 455 -8.32 6.91 -27.78
CA ALA A 455 -8.81 5.63 -27.27
C ALA A 455 -9.35 5.63 -25.82
N ASP A 456 -9.71 6.81 -25.27
CA ASP A 456 -10.45 6.89 -24.02
C ASP A 456 -11.88 6.35 -24.20
N LYS A 457 -12.42 5.63 -23.21
CA LYS A 457 -13.81 5.14 -23.30
C LYS A 457 -14.81 6.31 -23.28
N ILE A 458 -14.57 7.31 -22.45
CA ILE A 458 -15.36 8.56 -22.42
C ILE A 458 -14.39 9.73 -22.34
N GLY A 459 -14.54 10.72 -23.23
CA GLY A 459 -13.71 11.93 -23.23
C GLY A 459 -14.01 12.83 -22.02
N VAL A 460 -15.24 13.35 -21.93
CA VAL A 460 -15.66 14.26 -20.87
C VAL A 460 -16.99 13.80 -20.27
N VAL A 461 -17.04 13.75 -18.94
CA VAL A 461 -18.27 13.57 -18.14
C VAL A 461 -18.55 14.86 -17.39
N LEU A 462 -19.77 15.39 -17.53
CA LEU A 462 -20.29 16.49 -16.74
C LEU A 462 -21.51 16.03 -15.95
N ASN A 463 -21.52 16.25 -14.65
CA ASN A 463 -22.66 15.95 -13.79
C ASN A 463 -22.91 17.14 -12.86
N ARG A 464 -24.09 17.78 -12.93
CA ARG A 464 -24.41 19.03 -12.22
C ARG A 464 -23.31 20.11 -12.35
N THR A 465 -22.70 20.23 -13.53
CA THR A 465 -21.57 21.14 -13.78
C THR A 465 -21.94 22.23 -14.77
N GLN A 466 -21.81 23.50 -14.37
CA GLN A 466 -22.30 24.63 -15.15
C GLN A 466 -21.20 25.38 -15.92
N ASN A 467 -21.55 25.95 -17.06
CA ASN A 467 -20.74 26.87 -17.85
C ASN A 467 -19.34 26.32 -18.20
N THR A 468 -19.24 25.05 -18.56
CA THR A 468 -17.94 24.49 -18.97
C THR A 468 -17.63 24.88 -20.42
N LEU A 469 -16.49 25.52 -20.66
CA LEU A 469 -15.98 25.76 -22.01
C LEU A 469 -15.20 24.54 -22.47
N ILE A 470 -15.57 23.96 -23.61
CA ILE A 470 -14.89 22.77 -24.16
C ILE A 470 -14.44 23.04 -25.59
N THR A 471 -13.12 23.04 -25.81
CA THR A 471 -12.49 22.90 -27.12
C THR A 471 -11.46 21.78 -27.06
N HIS A 472 -11.30 21.03 -28.15
CA HIS A 472 -10.36 19.93 -28.22
C HIS A 472 -9.32 20.19 -29.30
N GLY A 473 -8.13 19.61 -29.13
CA GLY A 473 -7.08 19.57 -30.13
C GLY A 473 -7.40 18.47 -31.15
N SER A 474 -7.04 17.23 -30.81
CA SER A 474 -7.37 16.05 -31.62
C SER A 474 -8.16 15.00 -30.83
N VAL A 475 -9.06 14.29 -31.51
CA VAL A 475 -9.88 13.23 -30.92
C VAL A 475 -9.81 12.01 -31.83
N THR A 476 -9.25 10.92 -31.33
CA THR A 476 -9.04 9.67 -32.09
C THR A 476 -9.56 8.50 -31.27
N GLU A 477 -10.37 7.63 -31.88
CA GLU A 477 -10.84 6.36 -31.28
C GLU A 477 -11.57 6.49 -29.92
N VAL A 478 -12.06 7.68 -29.57
CA VAL A 478 -12.87 7.90 -28.36
C VAL A 478 -14.30 7.42 -28.59
N VAL A 479 -14.80 6.53 -27.72
CA VAL A 479 -16.13 5.92 -27.89
C VAL A 479 -17.26 6.93 -27.69
N GLN A 480 -17.19 7.75 -26.64
CA GLN A 480 -18.13 8.85 -26.40
C GLN A 480 -17.38 10.10 -25.95
N MET A 481 -17.35 11.15 -26.77
CA MET A 481 -16.60 12.36 -26.45
C MET A 481 -17.20 13.16 -25.27
N LEU A 482 -18.53 13.25 -25.18
CA LEU A 482 -19.21 13.99 -24.12
C LEU A 482 -20.40 13.19 -23.57
N LYS A 483 -20.43 13.02 -22.25
CA LYS A 483 -21.57 12.54 -21.47
C LYS A 483 -21.95 13.62 -20.48
N ARG A 484 -23.21 14.06 -20.49
CA ARG A 484 -23.70 15.09 -19.55
C ARG A 484 -25.09 14.78 -19.04
N ASP A 485 -25.39 15.19 -17.81
CA ASP A 485 -26.74 15.23 -17.26
C ASP A 485 -27.50 16.49 -17.69
N GLU A 486 -28.78 16.60 -17.32
CA GLU A 486 -29.64 17.73 -17.68
C GLU A 486 -29.29 19.03 -16.95
N ALA A 487 -28.69 18.92 -15.75
CA ALA A 487 -28.30 20.09 -14.95
C ALA A 487 -26.97 20.72 -15.41
N SER A 488 -26.21 20.04 -16.27
CA SER A 488 -24.92 20.54 -16.77
C SER A 488 -25.06 21.42 -18.01
N THR A 489 -24.30 22.51 -18.05
CA THR A 489 -24.27 23.45 -19.19
C THR A 489 -22.86 23.63 -19.75
N ILE A 490 -22.79 23.83 -21.06
CA ILE A 490 -21.55 24.16 -21.78
C ILE A 490 -21.65 25.58 -22.35
N VAL A 491 -20.51 26.23 -22.52
CA VAL A 491 -20.40 27.54 -23.17
C VAL A 491 -19.80 27.33 -24.56
N GLU A 492 -20.42 27.92 -25.58
CA GLU A 492 -19.88 27.91 -26.94
C GLU A 492 -18.62 28.79 -26.99
N PRO A 493 -17.54 28.35 -27.66
CA PRO A 493 -16.36 29.18 -27.85
C PRO A 493 -16.73 30.41 -28.70
N ASP A 494 -16.33 31.59 -28.22
CA ASP A 494 -16.45 32.83 -28.99
C ASP A 494 -15.47 32.79 -30.16
N ALA A 495 -15.99 32.77 -31.39
CA ALA A 495 -15.20 32.67 -32.62
C ALA A 495 -14.34 33.91 -32.87
N ASP A 496 -14.71 35.05 -32.29
CA ASP A 496 -13.98 36.32 -32.38
C ASP A 496 -13.07 36.56 -31.17
N ALA A 497 -13.15 35.71 -30.14
CA ALA A 497 -12.24 35.80 -29.01
C ALA A 497 -10.82 35.40 -29.44
N PRO A 498 -9.79 36.17 -29.02
CA PRO A 498 -8.41 35.77 -29.28
C PRO A 498 -8.16 34.39 -28.67
N ALA A 499 -7.34 33.59 -29.35
CA ALA A 499 -6.87 32.32 -28.81
C ALA A 499 -6.35 32.58 -27.39
N ALA A 500 -6.85 31.82 -26.42
CA ALA A 500 -6.49 32.06 -25.02
C ALA A 500 -4.97 31.90 -24.87
N GLU A 501 -4.27 33.02 -24.68
CA GLU A 501 -2.86 33.01 -24.31
C GLU A 501 -2.78 32.58 -22.85
N PHE A 502 -2.29 31.37 -22.63
CA PHE A 502 -1.96 30.90 -21.29
C PHE A 502 -0.50 31.23 -21.04
N GLU A 503 -0.25 32.15 -20.11
CA GLU A 503 1.10 32.40 -19.64
C GLU A 503 1.67 31.09 -19.10
N THR A 504 2.70 30.58 -19.77
CA THR A 504 3.51 29.49 -19.23
C THR A 504 4.27 30.04 -18.03
N PRO A 505 4.01 29.56 -16.81
CA PRO A 505 4.72 30.02 -15.62
C PRO A 505 6.23 29.90 -15.81
N VAL A 506 6.95 30.94 -15.40
CA VAL A 506 8.41 30.97 -15.45
C VAL A 506 8.94 29.90 -14.50
N VAL A 507 9.64 28.92 -15.06
CA VAL A 507 10.32 27.90 -14.27
C VAL A 507 11.53 28.55 -13.60
N PRO A 508 11.62 28.57 -12.26
CA PRO A 508 12.78 29.12 -11.58
C PRO A 508 14.02 28.25 -11.85
N ILE A 509 15.21 28.82 -11.61
CA ILE A 509 16.45 28.06 -11.67
C ILE A 509 16.41 26.97 -10.59
N LEU A 510 16.29 25.71 -11.02
CA LEU A 510 16.21 24.56 -10.13
C LEU A 510 17.60 24.19 -9.61
N PRO A 511 17.76 23.89 -8.31
CA PRO A 511 19.01 23.36 -7.77
C PRO A 511 19.27 21.95 -8.31
N GLY A 512 20.53 21.52 -8.17
CA GLY A 512 20.92 20.15 -8.48
C GLY A 512 21.14 19.83 -9.96
N VAL A 513 21.48 18.59 -10.23
CA VAL A 513 21.76 18.05 -11.57
C VAL A 513 20.58 17.18 -12.01
N LYS A 514 20.13 17.30 -13.27
CA LYS A 514 19.07 16.43 -13.79
C LYS A 514 19.59 14.99 -13.73
N PRO A 515 18.88 14.05 -13.05
CA PRO A 515 19.20 12.64 -13.18
C PRO A 515 19.16 12.27 -14.65
N ASP A 516 20.04 11.38 -15.07
CA ASP A 516 20.02 10.92 -16.44
C ASP A 516 18.68 10.22 -16.75
N ALA A 517 18.24 10.28 -18.01
CA ALA A 517 16.95 9.72 -18.40
C ALA A 517 16.95 8.18 -18.27
N GLU A 518 18.11 7.54 -18.41
CA GLU A 518 18.27 6.09 -18.32
C GLU A 518 18.05 5.55 -16.90
N GLN A 519 18.52 6.25 -15.86
CA GLN A 519 18.31 5.93 -14.45
C GLN A 519 16.82 5.92 -14.11
N ARG A 520 16.04 6.87 -14.64
CA ARG A 520 14.58 6.88 -14.46
C ARG A 520 13.89 5.79 -15.25
N GLN A 521 14.32 5.53 -16.49
CA GLN A 521 13.76 4.49 -17.35
C GLN A 521 14.13 3.06 -16.91
N SER A 522 15.14 2.89 -16.06
CA SER A 522 15.53 1.59 -15.51
C SER A 522 14.50 1.00 -14.54
N ARG A 523 13.57 1.82 -14.02
CA ARG A 523 12.49 1.35 -13.16
C ARG A 523 11.53 0.48 -13.95
N PRO A 524 11.03 -0.62 -13.37
CA PRO A 524 10.03 -1.42 -14.04
C PRO A 524 8.73 -0.61 -14.23
N ARG A 525 7.98 -0.93 -15.28
CA ARG A 525 6.73 -0.24 -15.61
C ARG A 525 5.53 -1.04 -15.14
N GLY A 526 4.60 -0.39 -14.45
CA GLY A 526 3.33 -0.96 -14.07
C GLY A 526 3.26 -1.35 -12.59
N ARG A 527 2.05 -1.28 -12.05
CA ARG A 527 1.80 -1.46 -10.62
C ARG A 527 2.06 -2.89 -10.12
N GLN A 528 2.13 -3.88 -11.01
CA GLN A 528 2.47 -5.27 -10.68
C GLN A 528 3.89 -5.44 -10.09
N TYR A 529 4.73 -4.42 -10.23
CA TYR A 529 6.07 -4.40 -9.62
C TYR A 529 6.05 -3.87 -8.17
N ILE A 530 4.92 -3.39 -7.66
CA ILE A 530 4.74 -3.09 -6.24
C ILE A 530 4.56 -4.43 -5.51
N VAL A 531 5.65 -4.94 -4.94
CA VAL A 531 5.65 -6.16 -4.11
C VAL A 531 5.79 -5.77 -2.66
N MET A 532 4.73 -5.96 -1.88
CA MET A 532 4.72 -5.65 -0.45
C MET A 532 5.25 -6.82 0.37
N THR A 533 6.17 -6.51 1.29
CA THR A 533 6.62 -7.39 2.37
C THR A 533 5.90 -7.03 3.68
N SER A 534 6.12 -7.80 4.74
CA SER A 534 5.56 -7.50 6.07
C SER A 534 6.08 -6.21 6.71
N SER A 535 7.01 -5.49 6.07
CA SER A 535 7.59 -4.26 6.60
C SER A 535 7.71 -3.13 5.58
N GLY A 536 7.15 -3.27 4.39
CA GLY A 536 7.24 -2.26 3.33
C GLY A 536 7.50 -2.85 1.94
N PRO A 537 7.65 -1.98 0.93
CA PRO A 537 7.88 -2.39 -0.45
C PRO A 537 9.27 -3.02 -0.61
N TRP A 538 9.35 -4.05 -1.45
CA TRP A 538 10.60 -4.68 -1.82
C TRP A 538 11.40 -3.81 -2.80
N ASP A 539 12.71 -3.73 -2.60
CA ASP A 539 13.61 -2.79 -3.29
C ASP A 539 14.41 -3.38 -4.45
N PHE A 540 14.16 -4.66 -4.79
CA PHE A 540 14.87 -5.41 -5.84
C PHE A 540 16.37 -5.59 -5.62
N MET A 541 16.91 -5.24 -4.44
CA MET A 541 18.35 -5.34 -4.17
C MET A 541 18.77 -6.72 -3.64
N SER A 542 17.82 -7.47 -3.07
CA SER A 542 18.03 -8.81 -2.53
C SER A 542 16.82 -9.70 -2.82
N PRO A 543 16.94 -11.04 -2.78
CA PRO A 543 15.79 -11.91 -2.93
C PRO A 543 14.70 -11.60 -1.89
N ALA A 544 13.43 -11.77 -2.26
CA ALA A 544 12.31 -11.62 -1.35
C ALA A 544 11.49 -12.91 -1.32
N VAL A 545 10.98 -13.25 -0.13
CA VAL A 545 10.10 -14.40 0.07
C VAL A 545 8.91 -13.93 0.87
N ARG A 546 7.71 -14.16 0.35
CA ARG A 546 6.47 -13.91 1.07
C ARG A 546 5.49 -15.06 0.84
N LEU A 547 4.55 -15.22 1.77
CA LEU A 547 3.48 -16.18 1.61
C LEU A 547 2.39 -15.58 0.72
N GLY A 548 2.21 -16.13 -0.48
CA GLY A 548 1.27 -15.66 -1.51
C GLY A 548 -0.09 -16.35 -1.46
N GLU A 549 -0.15 -17.61 -1.02
CA GLU A 549 -1.42 -18.34 -0.91
C GLU A 549 -1.44 -19.22 0.34
N ARG A 550 -2.56 -19.19 1.07
CA ARG A 550 -2.90 -20.17 2.11
C ARG A 550 -4.12 -20.98 1.69
N ARG A 551 -3.96 -22.29 1.58
CA ARG A 551 -5.05 -23.28 1.53
C ARG A 551 -4.81 -24.34 2.58
N ASP A 552 -5.88 -25.04 2.93
CA ASP A 552 -5.87 -26.09 3.95
C ASP A 552 -4.95 -27.27 3.61
N ASP A 553 -4.75 -27.57 2.32
CA ASP A 553 -3.89 -28.66 1.84
C ASP A 553 -2.51 -28.21 1.36
N ARG A 554 -2.35 -26.90 1.06
CA ARG A 554 -1.10 -26.33 0.55
C ARG A 554 -0.92 -24.86 0.89
N HIS A 555 0.32 -24.44 1.08
CA HIS A 555 0.71 -23.04 1.11
C HIS A 555 1.63 -22.74 -0.08
N VAL A 556 1.51 -21.56 -0.69
CA VAL A 556 2.39 -21.14 -1.79
C VAL A 556 3.16 -19.90 -1.36
N TYR A 557 4.49 -20.00 -1.36
CA TYR A 557 5.38 -18.88 -1.17
C TYR A 557 5.80 -18.32 -2.53
N GLU A 558 5.73 -17.01 -2.66
CA GLU A 558 6.28 -16.27 -3.79
C GLU A 558 7.75 -15.97 -3.50
N VAL A 559 8.65 -16.50 -4.32
CA VAL A 559 10.09 -16.30 -4.18
C VAL A 559 10.61 -15.46 -5.33
N TYR A 560 11.04 -14.24 -5.05
CA TYR A 560 11.50 -13.27 -6.04
C TYR A 560 13.03 -13.27 -6.14
N GLN A 561 13.54 -13.16 -7.38
CA GLN A 561 14.99 -13.07 -7.68
C GLN A 561 15.85 -14.13 -6.98
N LEU A 562 15.36 -15.36 -6.84
CA LEU A 562 16.15 -16.44 -6.25
C LEU A 562 17.35 -16.78 -7.15
N PRO A 563 18.59 -16.73 -6.64
CA PRO A 563 19.75 -17.18 -7.41
C PRO A 563 19.70 -18.69 -7.66
N GLY A 564 20.15 -19.13 -8.84
CA GLY A 564 20.04 -20.55 -9.26
C GLY A 564 20.75 -21.59 -8.40
N PHE A 565 21.59 -21.18 -7.43
CA PHE A 565 22.33 -22.06 -6.52
C PHE A 565 21.80 -22.01 -5.07
N ALA A 566 20.63 -21.40 -4.83
CA ALA A 566 20.07 -21.33 -3.50
C ALA A 566 19.62 -22.70 -2.99
N GLU A 567 19.91 -23.00 -1.72
CA GLU A 567 19.43 -24.19 -1.05
C GLU A 567 18.04 -23.91 -0.48
N VAL A 568 17.04 -24.71 -0.88
CA VAL A 568 15.65 -24.60 -0.42
C VAL A 568 15.28 -25.87 0.33
N ASN A 569 15.07 -25.75 1.63
CA ASN A 569 14.65 -26.86 2.49
C ASN A 569 13.23 -26.59 3.02
N VAL A 570 12.36 -27.59 2.87
CA VAL A 570 11.00 -27.59 3.41
C VAL A 570 10.81 -28.86 4.22
N ASP A 571 10.63 -28.68 5.52
CA ASP A 571 10.59 -29.78 6.47
C ASP A 571 9.41 -29.65 7.42
N THR A 572 8.80 -30.77 7.78
CA THR A 572 7.91 -30.84 8.95
C THR A 572 8.75 -30.57 10.20
N LEU A 573 8.22 -29.76 11.13
CA LEU A 573 8.98 -29.43 12.33
C LEU A 573 9.37 -30.72 13.09
N PRO A 574 10.62 -30.85 13.59
CA PRO A 574 11.12 -32.11 14.14
C PRO A 574 10.28 -32.71 15.28
N TRP A 575 9.60 -31.86 16.06
CA TRP A 575 8.73 -32.30 17.14
C TRP A 575 7.37 -32.82 16.67
N ALA A 576 6.98 -32.52 15.43
CA ALA A 576 5.74 -32.93 14.78
C ALA A 576 5.92 -34.12 13.81
N VAL A 577 7.03 -34.86 13.91
CA VAL A 577 7.26 -36.08 13.14
C VAL A 577 6.96 -37.30 14.00
N PRO A 578 6.10 -38.25 13.54
CA PRO A 578 5.86 -39.50 14.24
C PRO A 578 7.13 -40.33 14.43
N THR A 579 7.21 -41.07 15.53
CA THR A 579 8.37 -41.95 15.79
C THR A 579 8.37 -43.23 14.96
N ASP A 580 7.18 -43.70 14.55
CA ASP A 580 7.05 -44.85 13.65
C ASP A 580 7.48 -44.47 12.22
N ARG A 581 8.40 -45.25 11.65
CA ARG A 581 8.99 -44.96 10.32
C ARG A 581 7.99 -45.02 9.17
N LYS A 582 6.91 -45.82 9.26
CA LYS A 582 5.90 -45.87 8.20
C LYS A 582 5.00 -44.64 8.27
N LEU A 583 4.57 -44.27 9.48
CA LEU A 583 3.78 -43.06 9.71
C LEU A 583 4.57 -41.79 9.39
N ALA A 584 5.86 -41.72 9.72
CA ALA A 584 6.72 -40.58 9.39
C ALA A 584 6.88 -40.35 7.87
N ARG A 585 6.76 -41.39 7.04
CA ARG A 585 6.83 -41.26 5.58
C ARG A 585 5.60 -40.60 4.97
N THR A 586 4.44 -40.75 5.61
CA THR A 586 3.16 -40.20 5.15
C THR A 586 2.75 -38.95 5.92
N HIS A 587 3.29 -38.75 7.13
CA HIS A 587 3.01 -37.59 7.99
C HIS A 587 4.11 -36.54 7.84
N ARG A 588 4.24 -35.98 6.63
CA ARG A 588 5.21 -34.94 6.32
C ARG A 588 4.66 -33.96 5.28
N VAL A 589 5.33 -32.83 5.17
CA VAL A 589 5.16 -31.90 4.05
C VAL A 589 6.20 -32.13 2.97
N LYS A 590 5.89 -31.68 1.76
CA LYS A 590 6.82 -31.57 0.62
C LYS A 590 6.88 -30.12 0.17
N GLY A 591 8.06 -29.65 -0.19
CA GLY A 591 8.27 -28.41 -0.92
C GLY A 591 8.56 -28.69 -2.39
N GLU A 592 7.87 -28.00 -3.30
CA GLU A 592 8.16 -28.00 -4.73
C GLU A 592 8.39 -26.56 -5.18
N LEU A 593 9.64 -26.21 -5.50
CA LEU A 593 9.98 -24.95 -6.16
C LEU A 593 9.83 -25.13 -7.66
N LYS A 594 8.97 -24.32 -8.28
CA LYS A 594 8.88 -24.26 -9.74
C LYS A 594 9.62 -23.05 -10.25
N TYR A 595 10.54 -23.27 -11.18
CA TYR A 595 11.12 -22.20 -11.96
C TYR A 595 10.04 -21.74 -12.95
N ALA A 596 9.58 -20.50 -12.81
CA ALA A 596 8.62 -19.95 -13.74
C ALA A 596 9.26 -19.82 -15.13
N GLU A 597 8.54 -20.24 -16.17
CA GLU A 597 8.91 -19.97 -17.57
C GLU A 597 8.33 -18.61 -17.98
N GLY A 598 9.15 -17.70 -18.54
CA GLY A 598 8.70 -16.41 -19.07
C GLY A 598 8.90 -15.21 -18.13
N GLU A 599 8.09 -14.16 -18.33
CA GLU A 599 8.19 -12.84 -17.64
C GLU A 599 7.71 -12.84 -16.17
N GLN A 600 7.39 -13.99 -15.58
CA GLN A 600 7.00 -14.05 -14.17
C GLN A 600 8.21 -13.70 -13.27
N MET A 601 8.07 -12.62 -12.49
CA MET A 601 9.13 -12.13 -11.60
C MET A 601 9.43 -13.02 -10.39
N TYR A 602 8.62 -14.05 -10.12
CA TYR A 602 8.78 -14.93 -8.97
C TYR A 602 8.71 -16.41 -9.34
N GLN A 603 9.26 -17.23 -8.45
CA GLN A 603 9.27 -18.68 -8.48
C GLN A 603 8.36 -19.19 -7.35
N PRO A 604 7.23 -19.85 -7.64
CA PRO A 604 6.36 -20.35 -6.59
C PRO A 604 7.01 -21.57 -5.89
N LEU A 605 7.13 -21.50 -4.57
CA LEU A 605 7.44 -22.62 -3.70
C LEU A 605 6.14 -23.13 -3.08
N THR A 606 5.66 -24.27 -3.54
CA THR A 606 4.45 -24.92 -3.01
C THR A 606 4.82 -25.88 -1.90
N VAL A 607 4.24 -25.68 -0.71
CA VAL A 607 4.32 -26.58 0.43
C VAL A 607 3.02 -27.36 0.52
N THR A 608 3.06 -28.70 0.51
CA THR A 608 1.86 -29.56 0.52
C THR A 608 2.01 -30.69 1.54
N ALA A 609 0.93 -31.05 2.23
CA ALA A 609 0.90 -32.20 3.13
C ALA A 609 0.57 -33.53 2.40
N GLU A 610 1.29 -34.61 2.72
CA GLU A 610 1.12 -35.92 2.07
C GLU A 610 -0.05 -36.78 2.59
N GLY A 611 -0.80 -36.31 3.60
CA GLY A 611 -1.97 -37.00 4.16
C GLY A 611 -2.80 -36.09 5.06
N ASP A 612 -3.88 -36.63 5.65
CA ASP A 612 -4.76 -35.88 6.55
C ASP A 612 -4.12 -35.70 7.94
N GLY A 613 -4.36 -34.55 8.56
CA GLY A 613 -3.81 -34.20 9.86
C GLY A 613 -3.38 -32.73 9.97
N VAL A 614 -2.61 -32.43 11.03
CA VAL A 614 -2.06 -31.11 11.30
C VAL A 614 -0.54 -31.13 11.13
N PHE A 615 -0.02 -30.34 10.20
CA PHE A 615 1.37 -30.37 9.76
C PHE A 615 2.06 -29.03 9.96
N PRO A 616 2.65 -28.77 11.12
CA PRO A 616 3.52 -27.62 11.28
C PRO A 616 4.84 -27.86 10.54
N TYR A 617 5.29 -26.87 9.78
CA TYR A 617 6.46 -26.97 8.92
C TYR A 617 7.34 -25.72 9.01
N SER A 618 8.56 -25.86 8.52
CA SER A 618 9.49 -24.76 8.26
C SER A 618 9.94 -24.75 6.80
N VAL A 619 10.08 -23.54 6.27
CA VAL A 619 10.77 -23.26 5.01
C VAL A 619 12.07 -22.56 5.37
N SER A 620 13.19 -22.98 4.78
CA SER A 620 14.45 -22.24 4.82
C SER A 620 15.02 -22.13 3.41
N ILE A 621 15.44 -20.92 3.05
CA ILE A 621 16.04 -20.60 1.76
C ILE A 621 17.36 -19.90 2.06
N THR A 622 18.48 -20.45 1.61
CA THR A 622 19.81 -19.91 1.91
C THR A 622 20.67 -19.79 0.66
N HIS A 623 21.39 -18.67 0.55
CA HIS A 623 22.35 -18.41 -0.52
C HIS A 623 23.33 -17.30 -0.11
N LYS A 624 24.61 -17.63 0.11
CA LYS A 624 25.74 -16.72 0.45
C LYS A 624 25.44 -15.62 1.48
N GLU A 625 24.72 -14.57 1.07
CA GLU A 625 24.37 -13.36 1.84
C GLU A 625 22.86 -13.20 2.09
N PHE A 626 22.04 -14.14 1.59
CA PHE A 626 20.60 -14.21 1.81
C PHE A 626 20.24 -15.45 2.62
N SER A 627 19.43 -15.25 3.65
CA SER A 627 18.81 -16.34 4.40
C SER A 627 17.40 -15.93 4.77
N HIS A 628 16.43 -16.75 4.40
CA HIS A 628 15.04 -16.58 4.79
C HIS A 628 14.56 -17.83 5.50
N SER A 629 13.79 -17.65 6.57
CA SER A 629 13.10 -18.74 7.25
C SER A 629 11.66 -18.36 7.53
N ALA A 630 10.73 -19.25 7.21
CA ALA A 630 9.32 -19.11 7.53
C ALA A 630 8.80 -20.37 8.21
N ARG A 631 7.70 -20.24 8.95
CA ARG A 631 6.95 -21.36 9.53
C ARG A 631 5.48 -21.23 9.15
N GLY A 632 4.79 -22.36 9.13
CA GLY A 632 3.35 -22.41 8.94
C GLY A 632 2.78 -23.75 9.38
N THR A 633 1.46 -23.85 9.34
CA THR A 633 0.73 -25.08 9.66
C THR A 633 -0.26 -25.36 8.54
N ILE A 634 -0.19 -26.55 7.95
CA ILE A 634 -1.19 -27.06 6.99
C ILE A 634 -2.14 -27.96 7.76
N VAL A 635 -3.45 -27.74 7.63
CA VAL A 635 -4.50 -28.55 8.26
C VAL A 635 -5.29 -29.22 7.16
N ARG A 636 -4.91 -30.46 6.82
CA ARG A 636 -5.59 -31.21 5.77
C ARG A 636 -6.67 -32.08 6.39
N ALA A 637 -7.93 -31.79 6.07
CA ALA A 637 -9.09 -32.45 6.62
C ALA A 637 -10.21 -32.62 5.58
N SER A 638 -11.14 -33.55 5.83
CA SER A 638 -12.38 -33.70 5.06
C SER A 638 -13.57 -33.44 5.98
N TRP A 639 -14.20 -32.28 5.84
CA TRP A 639 -15.30 -31.82 6.66
C TRP A 639 -16.63 -32.25 6.08
N LYS A 640 -17.32 -33.16 6.76
CA LYS A 640 -18.72 -33.47 6.47
C LYS A 640 -19.58 -32.35 7.05
N THR A 641 -20.07 -31.47 6.19
CA THR A 641 -20.74 -30.22 6.56
C THR A 641 -22.19 -30.27 6.13
N ARG A 642 -23.10 -30.16 7.09
CA ARG A 642 -24.54 -30.08 6.86
C ARG A 642 -25.00 -28.64 7.04
N PHE A 643 -25.52 -28.04 5.97
CA PHE A 643 -26.19 -26.74 5.98
C PHE A 643 -27.70 -26.92 6.16
N PHE A 644 -28.35 -25.96 6.82
CA PHE A 644 -29.80 -25.97 7.06
C PHE A 644 -30.31 -24.55 7.39
N THR A 645 -31.60 -24.32 7.15
CA THR A 645 -32.30 -23.12 7.64
C THR A 645 -32.68 -23.27 9.11
N LEU A 646 -32.60 -22.19 9.87
CA LEU A 646 -33.08 -22.10 11.25
C LEU A 646 -34.58 -21.81 11.29
N ASP A 647 -35.32 -22.56 12.11
CA ASP A 647 -36.77 -22.37 12.30
C ASP A 647 -37.11 -21.36 13.42
N ALA A 648 -36.13 -21.01 14.25
CA ALA A 648 -36.20 -20.00 15.30
C ALA A 648 -34.78 -19.49 15.65
N ASP A 649 -34.70 -18.38 16.38
CA ASP A 649 -33.43 -17.82 16.88
C ASP A 649 -32.85 -18.74 17.98
N PRO A 650 -31.65 -19.35 17.78
CA PRO A 650 -31.01 -20.23 18.78
C PRO A 650 -30.64 -19.54 20.10
N LEU A 651 -30.63 -18.21 20.15
CA LEU A 651 -30.39 -17.43 21.37
C LEU A 651 -31.64 -17.31 22.24
N THR A 652 -32.83 -17.47 21.65
CA THR A 652 -34.11 -17.43 22.37
C THR A 652 -34.76 -18.81 22.50
N ASP A 653 -34.44 -19.75 21.58
CA ASP A 653 -34.79 -21.16 21.66
C ASP A 653 -33.53 -22.03 21.56
N ALA A 654 -33.06 -22.52 22.71
CA ALA A 654 -31.83 -23.32 22.82
C ALA A 654 -31.81 -24.61 21.97
N ASN A 655 -32.98 -25.09 21.50
CA ASN A 655 -33.07 -26.31 20.69
C ASN A 655 -33.15 -26.02 19.18
N ALA A 656 -33.33 -24.77 18.75
CA ALA A 656 -33.52 -24.43 17.34
C ALA A 656 -32.38 -24.91 16.44
N PHE A 657 -31.14 -24.70 16.90
CA PHE A 657 -29.96 -25.19 16.19
C PHE A 657 -29.96 -26.72 16.06
N GLU A 658 -30.21 -27.44 17.16
CA GLU A 658 -30.19 -28.90 17.15
C GLU A 658 -31.31 -29.50 16.30
N ARG A 659 -32.48 -28.84 16.23
CA ARG A 659 -33.55 -29.24 15.31
C ARG A 659 -33.08 -29.19 13.86
N GLY A 660 -32.46 -28.08 13.44
CA GLY A 660 -31.90 -27.95 12.09
C GLY A 660 -30.77 -28.95 11.82
N ALA A 661 -29.79 -29.02 12.75
CA ALA A 661 -28.61 -29.86 12.60
C ALA A 661 -28.93 -31.37 12.60
N SER A 662 -30.05 -31.79 13.19
CA SER A 662 -30.44 -33.20 13.26
C SER A 662 -31.36 -33.64 12.12
N GLN A 663 -31.83 -32.73 11.27
CA GLN A 663 -32.66 -33.10 10.14
C GLN A 663 -31.86 -33.97 9.13
N PRO A 664 -32.48 -35.04 8.58
CA PRO A 664 -31.84 -35.84 7.55
C PRO A 664 -31.55 -35.00 6.30
N PRO A 665 -30.32 -35.04 5.76
CA PRO A 665 -30.00 -34.27 4.57
C PRO A 665 -30.65 -34.88 3.32
N VAL A 666 -31.02 -34.02 2.37
CA VAL A 666 -31.50 -34.40 1.05
C VAL A 666 -30.29 -34.65 0.15
N ASN A 667 -29.58 -35.77 0.37
CA ASN A 667 -28.42 -36.13 -0.45
C ASN A 667 -28.87 -36.49 -1.86
N VAL A 668 -28.36 -35.80 -2.89
CA VAL A 668 -28.79 -36.05 -4.27
C VAL A 668 -27.91 -37.05 -5.01
N ASP A 669 -26.62 -37.21 -4.68
CA ASP A 669 -25.77 -38.28 -5.22
C ASP A 669 -24.60 -38.63 -4.28
N ALA A 670 -24.73 -39.73 -3.52
CA ALA A 670 -23.64 -40.25 -2.70
C ALA A 670 -22.66 -41.18 -3.48
N ALA A 671 -22.79 -41.29 -4.81
CA ALA A 671 -22.10 -42.33 -5.58
C ALA A 671 -21.04 -41.85 -6.60
N ALA A 672 -20.80 -40.55 -6.77
CA ALA A 672 -19.89 -40.06 -7.84
C ALA A 672 -18.76 -39.17 -7.30
N ALA A 673 -17.97 -39.66 -6.35
CA ALA A 673 -16.69 -39.06 -5.97
C ALA A 673 -15.51 -39.75 -6.66
N SER A 674 -15.47 -39.70 -7.99
CA SER A 674 -14.26 -39.87 -8.83
C SER A 674 -14.70 -40.12 -10.28
N GLN A 675 -14.58 -39.12 -11.17
CA GLN A 675 -14.26 -39.20 -12.61
C GLN A 675 -14.61 -37.85 -13.28
N PRO A 676 -13.80 -37.36 -14.23
CA PRO A 676 -14.17 -36.18 -15.02
C PRO A 676 -15.28 -36.58 -16.03
N VAL A 677 -16.42 -35.89 -15.99
CA VAL A 677 -17.55 -36.16 -16.89
C VAL A 677 -17.25 -35.60 -18.29
N GLN A 678 -17.26 -36.48 -19.28
CA GLN A 678 -17.48 -36.13 -20.69
C GLN A 678 -18.99 -36.04 -20.96
N THR A 679 -19.35 -34.93 -21.62
CA THR A 679 -20.51 -34.57 -22.46
C THR A 679 -21.74 -35.49 -22.59
N ASP A 680 -22.89 -34.81 -22.54
CA ASP A 680 -24.15 -35.04 -23.27
C ASP A 680 -24.99 -36.26 -22.88
N ASP A 681 -25.60 -36.22 -21.69
CA ASP A 681 -26.98 -36.68 -21.44
C ASP A 681 -27.39 -36.23 -20.02
N GLU A 682 -28.15 -35.14 -19.91
CA GLU A 682 -28.67 -34.63 -18.62
C GLU A 682 -29.77 -35.57 -18.09
N ALA A 683 -29.42 -36.44 -17.15
CA ALA A 683 -30.41 -37.06 -16.28
C ALA A 683 -31.17 -35.95 -15.51
N PRO A 684 -32.49 -36.07 -15.30
CA PRO A 684 -33.27 -35.04 -14.61
C PRO A 684 -32.76 -34.88 -13.17
N VAL A 685 -32.13 -33.73 -12.93
CA VAL A 685 -31.59 -33.32 -11.63
C VAL A 685 -32.75 -33.21 -10.63
N LYS A 686 -32.72 -34.04 -9.57
CA LYS A 686 -33.79 -34.09 -8.57
C LYS A 686 -33.95 -32.73 -7.87
N PRO A 687 -35.17 -32.19 -7.73
CA PRO A 687 -35.39 -30.89 -7.09
C PRO A 687 -35.07 -30.94 -5.59
N ILE A 688 -34.38 -29.90 -5.09
CA ILE A 688 -34.14 -29.65 -3.67
C ILE A 688 -35.10 -28.55 -3.23
N ALA A 689 -35.83 -28.76 -2.13
CA ALA A 689 -36.70 -27.72 -1.59
C ALA A 689 -35.87 -26.57 -1.00
N PRO A 690 -36.28 -25.29 -1.17
CA PRO A 690 -35.57 -24.17 -0.58
C PRO A 690 -35.38 -24.31 0.94
N GLY A 691 -34.16 -24.07 1.42
CA GLY A 691 -33.76 -24.21 2.82
C GLY A 691 -33.61 -25.65 3.32
N ALA A 692 -33.82 -26.66 2.47
CA ALA A 692 -33.70 -28.06 2.88
C ALA A 692 -32.26 -28.39 3.36
N PRO A 693 -32.10 -29.27 4.36
CA PRO A 693 -30.76 -29.64 4.82
C PRO A 693 -29.97 -30.37 3.74
N VAL A 694 -28.74 -29.93 3.49
CA VAL A 694 -27.83 -30.55 2.52
C VAL A 694 -26.50 -30.83 3.21
N GLU A 695 -25.96 -32.02 3.01
CA GLU A 695 -24.69 -32.44 3.57
C GLU A 695 -23.66 -32.67 2.46
N VAL A 696 -22.52 -32.01 2.55
CA VAL A 696 -21.43 -32.07 1.57
C VAL A 696 -20.09 -32.30 2.27
N THR A 697 -19.08 -32.71 1.51
CA THR A 697 -17.71 -32.79 2.02
C THR A 697 -16.93 -31.57 1.55
N LEU A 698 -16.40 -30.79 2.50
CA LEU A 698 -15.58 -29.62 2.24
C LEU A 698 -14.13 -29.90 2.66
N PRO A 699 -13.12 -29.46 1.89
CA PRO A 699 -11.72 -29.59 2.29
C PRO A 699 -11.34 -28.62 3.42
N ALA A 700 -12.17 -27.59 3.65
CA ALA A 700 -11.89 -26.45 4.52
C ALA A 700 -13.15 -25.85 5.11
N LEU A 701 -13.02 -25.15 6.25
CA LEU A 701 -14.08 -24.32 6.83
C LEU A 701 -13.65 -22.84 6.86
N ALA A 702 -13.59 -22.25 5.68
CA ALA A 702 -13.37 -20.82 5.47
C ALA A 702 -14.43 -20.28 4.49
N MET A 703 -15.46 -19.62 5.03
CA MET A 703 -16.67 -19.21 4.33
C MET A 703 -16.91 -17.71 4.57
N ARG A 704 -16.81 -16.90 3.52
CA ARG A 704 -17.06 -15.44 3.57
C ARG A 704 -18.43 -15.15 2.94
N PHE A 705 -19.49 -15.38 3.70
CA PHE A 705 -20.87 -15.18 3.23
C PHE A 705 -21.14 -13.70 2.87
N GLY A 706 -20.56 -12.76 3.62
CA GLY A 706 -20.78 -11.34 3.43
C GLY A 706 -22.25 -10.97 3.67
N ASN A 707 -22.87 -10.27 2.71
CA ASN A 707 -24.30 -9.97 2.76
C ASN A 707 -25.17 -11.06 2.08
N GLU A 708 -24.62 -12.25 1.84
CA GLU A 708 -25.29 -13.37 1.17
C GLU A 708 -25.38 -14.60 2.08
N GLY A 709 -25.99 -15.70 1.59
CA GLY A 709 -26.08 -16.98 2.30
C GLY A 709 -25.19 -18.07 1.70
N PRO A 710 -25.26 -19.31 2.22
CA PRO A 710 -24.44 -20.43 1.74
C PRO A 710 -24.58 -20.73 0.24
N SER A 711 -25.76 -20.47 -0.34
CA SER A 711 -26.07 -20.79 -1.73
C SER A 711 -25.21 -20.02 -2.74
N GLN A 712 -24.77 -18.83 -2.36
CA GLN A 712 -24.00 -17.90 -3.21
C GLN A 712 -22.49 -18.17 -3.17
N LEU A 713 -22.02 -19.02 -2.25
CA LEU A 713 -20.60 -19.33 -2.09
C LEU A 713 -20.07 -20.36 -3.09
N ASN A 714 -20.93 -20.99 -3.90
CA ASN A 714 -20.56 -22.03 -4.86
C ASN A 714 -19.71 -23.17 -4.24
N LEU A 715 -19.97 -23.49 -2.96
CA LEU A 715 -19.23 -24.53 -2.24
C LEU A 715 -19.48 -25.93 -2.83
N HIS A 716 -20.70 -26.16 -3.31
CA HIS A 716 -21.16 -27.38 -3.94
C HIS A 716 -22.47 -27.10 -4.67
N SER A 717 -22.74 -27.79 -5.78
CA SER A 717 -23.96 -27.59 -6.59
C SER A 717 -25.23 -27.75 -5.75
N ASP A 718 -25.26 -28.72 -4.84
CA ASP A 718 -26.43 -29.01 -4.02
C ASP A 718 -26.70 -27.94 -2.96
N VAL A 719 -25.64 -27.31 -2.42
CA VAL A 719 -25.77 -26.17 -1.50
C VAL A 719 -26.35 -24.96 -2.23
N SER A 720 -25.89 -24.70 -3.46
CA SER A 720 -26.44 -23.63 -4.29
C SER A 720 -27.91 -23.88 -4.67
N ARG A 721 -28.27 -25.12 -5.02
CA ARG A 721 -29.66 -25.49 -5.37
C ARG A 721 -30.61 -25.49 -4.18
N ALA A 722 -30.10 -25.65 -2.95
CA ALA A 722 -30.90 -25.59 -1.74
C ALA A 722 -31.43 -24.18 -1.43
N ALA A 723 -30.95 -23.12 -2.10
CA ALA A 723 -31.49 -21.76 -1.98
C ALA A 723 -31.69 -21.30 -0.52
N TYR A 724 -30.69 -21.54 0.33
CA TYR A 724 -30.63 -21.03 1.69
C TYR A 724 -30.81 -19.51 1.73
N PRO A 725 -31.53 -19.00 2.75
CA PRO A 725 -31.69 -17.57 2.96
C PRO A 725 -30.35 -16.90 3.30
N ARG A 726 -30.30 -15.58 3.15
CA ARG A 726 -29.19 -14.74 3.60
C ARG A 726 -29.01 -14.80 5.13
N GLU A 727 -30.12 -14.82 5.86
CA GLU A 727 -30.16 -14.76 7.32
C GLU A 727 -30.89 -15.99 7.84
N MET A 728 -30.70 -16.33 9.12
CA MET A 728 -31.36 -17.49 9.76
C MET A 728 -30.94 -18.83 9.14
N PHE A 729 -29.64 -19.05 8.97
CA PHE A 729 -29.09 -20.34 8.55
C PHE A 729 -28.04 -20.83 9.53
N GLY A 730 -27.72 -22.12 9.46
CA GLY A 730 -26.61 -22.70 10.22
C GLY A 730 -25.96 -23.86 9.51
N PHE A 731 -24.80 -24.28 10.03
CA PHE A 731 -24.17 -25.52 9.63
C PHE A 731 -23.58 -26.28 10.82
N ARG A 732 -23.54 -27.60 10.68
CA ARG A 732 -22.77 -28.52 11.52
C ARG A 732 -21.73 -29.22 10.66
N ALA A 733 -20.46 -29.02 10.96
CA ALA A 733 -19.35 -29.68 10.30
C ALA A 733 -18.66 -30.67 11.25
N THR A 734 -18.32 -31.85 10.72
CA THR A 734 -17.59 -32.88 11.46
C THR A 734 -16.42 -33.41 10.65
N THR A 735 -15.31 -33.72 11.32
CA THR A 735 -14.15 -34.36 10.68
C THR A 735 -13.47 -35.31 11.65
N LYS A 736 -12.72 -36.27 11.10
CA LYS A 736 -11.78 -37.11 11.85
C LYS A 736 -10.37 -36.65 11.51
N LEU A 737 -9.70 -36.01 12.45
CA LEU A 737 -8.41 -35.36 12.25
C LEU A 737 -7.30 -36.10 13.01
N PRO A 738 -6.31 -36.70 12.33
CA PRO A 738 -5.11 -37.22 12.97
C PRO A 738 -4.27 -36.08 13.57
N MET A 739 -4.06 -36.11 14.88
CA MET A 739 -3.30 -35.10 15.64
C MET A 739 -2.25 -35.79 16.51
N LEU A 740 -1.02 -35.28 16.53
CA LEU A 740 0.00 -35.79 17.45
C LEU A 740 -0.34 -35.40 18.90
N PRO A 741 0.09 -36.18 19.91
CA PRO A 741 -0.07 -35.77 21.29
C PRO A 741 0.61 -34.43 21.56
N GLY A 742 -0.10 -33.51 22.23
CA GLY A 742 0.32 -32.13 22.41
C GLY A 742 -0.83 -31.18 22.69
N GLU A 743 -0.53 -29.88 22.76
CA GLU A 743 -1.54 -28.83 22.89
C GLU A 743 -1.75 -28.12 21.56
N TYR A 744 -3.01 -27.74 21.29
CA TYR A 744 -3.43 -27.09 20.07
C TYR A 744 -4.32 -25.91 20.40
N ASP A 745 -4.00 -24.75 19.82
CA ASP A 745 -4.88 -23.59 19.81
C ASP A 745 -5.86 -23.74 18.64
N PHE A 746 -7.14 -23.69 18.96
CA PHE A 746 -8.23 -23.55 18.00
C PHE A 746 -8.69 -22.10 18.03
N ALA A 747 -8.84 -21.50 16.86
CA ALA A 747 -9.44 -20.18 16.71
C ALA A 747 -10.55 -20.22 15.67
N ALA A 748 -11.68 -19.62 15.99
CA ALA A 748 -12.80 -19.42 15.07
C ALA A 748 -13.08 -17.93 14.93
N ARG A 749 -13.02 -17.42 13.69
CA ARG A 749 -13.55 -16.10 13.35
C ARG A 749 -14.99 -16.27 12.90
N ALA A 750 -15.93 -15.79 13.70
CA ALA A 750 -17.36 -15.90 13.47
C ALA A 750 -18.07 -14.61 13.94
N ASP A 751 -19.12 -14.21 13.25
CA ASP A 751 -20.01 -13.12 13.62
C ASP A 751 -20.97 -13.54 14.74
N ASP A 752 -21.83 -14.50 14.45
CA ASP A 752 -22.84 -14.98 15.39
C ASP A 752 -22.34 -16.24 16.12
N GLY A 753 -23.23 -17.19 16.41
CA GLY A 753 -22.92 -18.28 17.33
C GLY A 753 -21.94 -19.29 16.74
N VAL A 754 -20.89 -19.61 17.50
CA VAL A 754 -19.95 -20.69 17.19
C VAL A 754 -19.70 -21.58 18.41
N ARG A 755 -19.63 -22.89 18.19
CA ARG A 755 -19.17 -23.88 19.17
C ARG A 755 -18.28 -24.90 18.48
N ILE A 756 -17.11 -25.17 19.06
CA ILE A 756 -16.21 -26.22 18.61
C ILE A 756 -15.97 -27.17 19.76
N ALA A 757 -16.11 -28.47 19.48
CA ALA A 757 -15.87 -29.52 20.45
C ALA A 757 -15.14 -30.70 19.81
N ALA A 758 -14.42 -31.47 20.61
CA ALA A 758 -13.75 -32.67 20.13
C ALA A 758 -13.90 -33.84 21.09
N ARG A 759 -13.71 -35.04 20.56
CA ARG A 759 -13.52 -36.28 21.33
C ARG A 759 -12.56 -37.20 20.58
N ARG A 760 -12.10 -38.26 21.23
CA ARG A 760 -11.32 -39.29 20.53
C ARG A 760 -12.23 -40.15 19.67
N ALA A 761 -11.80 -40.45 18.44
CA ALA A 761 -12.59 -41.26 17.51
C ALA A 761 -12.65 -42.75 17.90
N ASP A 762 -11.74 -43.23 18.74
CA ASP A 762 -11.75 -44.58 19.33
C ASP A 762 -12.66 -44.70 20.56
N GLU A 763 -13.20 -43.58 21.06
CA GLU A 763 -14.17 -43.52 22.15
C GLU A 763 -15.50 -42.89 21.68
N PRO A 764 -16.23 -43.51 20.73
CA PRO A 764 -17.40 -42.91 20.09
C PRO A 764 -18.60 -42.69 21.03
N ASN A 765 -18.56 -43.23 22.25
CA ASN A 765 -19.57 -43.02 23.28
C ASN A 765 -19.17 -41.96 24.32
N ALA A 766 -17.92 -41.48 24.29
CA ALA A 766 -17.49 -40.39 25.15
C ALA A 766 -18.19 -39.07 24.74
N PRO A 767 -18.54 -38.21 25.70
CA PRO A 767 -19.08 -36.89 25.39
C PRO A 767 -18.03 -36.04 24.68
N PHE A 768 -18.49 -35.16 23.80
CA PHE A 768 -17.64 -34.12 23.22
C PHE A 768 -17.19 -33.14 24.32
N VAL A 769 -15.91 -32.82 24.32
CA VAL A 769 -15.34 -31.77 25.16
C VAL A 769 -15.34 -30.47 24.37
N THR A 770 -16.02 -29.45 24.89
CA THR A 770 -16.03 -28.10 24.29
C THR A 770 -14.64 -27.49 24.35
N ILE A 771 -14.10 -27.12 23.19
CA ILE A 771 -12.81 -26.43 23.04
C ILE A 771 -13.03 -24.93 23.16
N LEU A 772 -14.01 -24.40 22.44
CA LEU A 772 -14.44 -23.01 22.51
C LEU A 772 -15.94 -22.89 22.23
N GLU A 773 -16.54 -21.85 22.80
CA GLU A 773 -17.94 -21.49 22.58
C GLU A 773 -18.10 -19.97 22.70
N ASN A 774 -18.73 -19.38 21.68
CA ASN A 774 -19.20 -18.01 21.68
C ASN A 774 -20.60 -18.02 21.05
N TRP A 775 -21.60 -18.35 21.87
CA TRP A 775 -22.99 -18.58 21.43
C TRP A 775 -23.84 -17.31 21.59
N LYS A 776 -23.47 -16.24 20.86
CA LYS A 776 -24.11 -14.92 20.95
C LYS A 776 -24.21 -14.27 19.56
N ARG A 777 -25.02 -13.22 19.46
CA ARG A 777 -25.06 -12.35 18.27
C ARG A 777 -23.93 -11.34 18.32
N ALA A 778 -23.10 -11.24 17.28
CA ALA A 778 -22.02 -10.26 17.21
C ALA A 778 -21.60 -9.98 15.75
N VAL A 779 -20.79 -8.94 15.57
CA VAL A 779 -20.01 -8.78 14.33
C VAL A 779 -18.86 -9.80 14.33
N PRO A 780 -18.25 -10.12 13.18
CA PRO A 780 -17.15 -11.09 13.11
C PRO A 780 -16.05 -10.84 14.13
N THR A 781 -15.92 -11.75 15.10
CA THR A 781 -14.92 -11.73 16.17
C THR A 781 -14.16 -13.05 16.21
N THR A 782 -12.92 -13.02 16.70
CA THR A 782 -12.13 -14.25 16.88
C THR A 782 -12.29 -14.77 18.30
N THR A 783 -12.78 -16.00 18.43
CA THR A 783 -12.83 -16.75 19.70
C THR A 783 -11.79 -17.86 19.63
N SER A 784 -11.06 -18.10 20.72
CA SER A 784 -10.05 -19.16 20.78
C SER A 784 -10.26 -20.09 21.97
N GLY A 785 -9.73 -21.29 21.88
CA GLY A 785 -9.74 -22.30 22.92
C GLY A 785 -8.65 -23.34 22.70
N ARG A 786 -8.34 -24.12 23.73
CA ARG A 786 -7.24 -25.10 23.69
C ARG A 786 -7.75 -26.52 23.77
N LEU A 787 -7.14 -27.39 22.97
CA LEU A 787 -7.30 -28.83 23.05
C LEU A 787 -5.98 -29.47 23.44
N LYS A 788 -6.01 -30.29 24.49
CA LYS A 788 -4.90 -31.18 24.82
C LYS A 788 -5.20 -32.57 24.25
N VAL A 789 -4.35 -33.02 23.33
CA VAL A 789 -4.41 -34.37 22.75
C VAL A 789 -3.50 -35.27 23.57
N GLU A 790 -4.10 -36.19 24.32
CA GLU A 790 -3.37 -37.16 25.15
C GLU A 790 -3.01 -38.41 24.32
N PRO A 791 -1.86 -39.05 24.58
CA PRO A 791 -1.49 -40.31 23.92
C PRO A 791 -2.51 -41.42 24.20
N GLU A 792 -2.49 -42.48 23.37
CA GLU A 792 -3.26 -43.70 23.67
C GLU A 792 -2.73 -44.34 24.97
N ALA A 793 -3.64 -44.88 25.81
CA ALA A 793 -3.32 -45.35 27.16
C ALA A 793 -2.18 -46.40 27.24
N ASN A 794 -1.88 -47.09 26.13
CA ASN A 794 -0.84 -48.13 26.04
C ASN A 794 0.39 -47.70 25.24
N ILE A 795 0.48 -46.43 24.83
CA ILE A 795 1.60 -45.89 24.07
C ILE A 795 2.45 -45.01 24.99
N LYS A 796 3.76 -45.26 25.01
CA LYS A 796 4.69 -44.45 25.81
C LYS A 796 4.67 -43.00 25.29
N PRO A 797 4.78 -41.97 26.15
CA PRO A 797 4.88 -40.58 25.69
C PRO A 797 6.03 -40.33 24.70
N SER A 798 7.08 -41.15 24.72
CA SER A 798 8.18 -41.11 23.75
C SER A 798 7.78 -41.58 22.34
N GLU A 799 6.73 -42.39 22.22
CA GLU A 799 6.21 -42.92 20.96
C GLU A 799 5.18 -41.93 20.40
N ARG A 800 5.67 -40.89 19.70
CA ARG A 800 4.82 -39.90 19.03
C ARG A 800 4.02 -40.58 17.92
N ARG A 801 2.76 -40.88 18.19
CA ARG A 801 1.83 -41.52 17.26
C ARG A 801 0.55 -40.69 17.18
N PRO A 802 0.05 -40.34 15.98
CA PRO A 802 -1.17 -39.54 15.85
C PRO A 802 -2.38 -40.24 16.47
N VAL A 803 -3.17 -39.47 17.20
CA VAL A 803 -4.49 -39.84 17.75
C VAL A 803 -5.54 -39.21 16.85
N VAL A 804 -6.54 -39.98 16.45
CA VAL A 804 -7.63 -39.48 15.59
C VAL A 804 -8.67 -38.80 16.47
N MET A 805 -8.81 -37.49 16.33
CA MET A 805 -9.81 -36.69 17.02
C MET A 805 -11.02 -36.50 16.12
N GLU A 806 -12.22 -36.78 16.63
CA GLU A 806 -13.46 -36.35 16.00
C GLU A 806 -13.76 -34.91 16.44
N ILE A 807 -13.72 -33.97 15.50
CA ILE A 807 -13.95 -32.55 15.74
C ILE A 807 -15.33 -32.20 15.18
N ARG A 808 -16.12 -31.49 15.98
CA ARG A 808 -17.44 -30.95 15.61
C ARG A 808 -17.42 -29.43 15.72
N VAL A 809 -17.91 -28.77 14.67
CA VAL A 809 -18.04 -27.33 14.55
C VAL A 809 -19.50 -27.02 14.27
N ASP A 810 -20.09 -26.20 15.11
CA ASP A 810 -21.46 -25.71 15.00
C ASP A 810 -21.42 -24.19 14.81
N TYR A 811 -22.10 -23.69 13.78
CA TYR A 811 -22.19 -22.25 13.48
C TYR A 811 -23.58 -21.85 13.01
N PHE A 812 -24.05 -20.67 13.40
CA PHE A 812 -25.23 -20.06 12.81
C PHE A 812 -25.05 -18.57 12.53
N GLU A 813 -25.85 -18.07 11.60
CA GLU A 813 -26.01 -16.65 11.25
C GLU A 813 -27.47 -16.22 11.42
N LEU A 814 -27.69 -15.12 12.11
CA LEU A 814 -29.00 -14.50 12.33
C LEU A 814 -29.19 -13.23 11.53
N SER A 815 -28.14 -12.42 11.33
CA SER A 815 -28.27 -11.15 10.60
C SER A 815 -26.94 -10.45 10.33
N GLY A 816 -26.90 -9.72 9.22
CA GLY A 816 -25.85 -8.74 8.94
C GLY A 816 -24.82 -9.25 7.94
N TRP A 817 -23.54 -9.12 8.31
CA TRP A 817 -22.40 -9.51 7.48
C TRP A 817 -21.75 -10.75 8.08
N ALA A 818 -21.83 -11.86 7.36
CA ALA A 818 -21.48 -13.18 7.88
C ALA A 818 -20.13 -13.71 7.39
N GLU A 819 -19.37 -14.31 8.30
CA GLU A 819 -18.13 -15.02 7.99
C GLU A 819 -17.91 -16.13 9.00
N PHE A 820 -17.40 -17.26 8.53
CA PHE A 820 -16.84 -18.30 9.37
C PHE A 820 -15.43 -18.67 8.89
N GLY A 821 -14.46 -18.72 9.79
CA GLY A 821 -13.12 -19.24 9.52
C GLY A 821 -12.56 -20.02 10.69
N LEU A 822 -12.08 -21.23 10.45
CA LEU A 822 -11.41 -22.08 11.46
C LEU A 822 -9.89 -22.09 11.25
N THR A 823 -9.14 -21.94 12.34
CA THR A 823 -7.68 -22.15 12.39
C THR A 823 -7.35 -23.14 13.50
N ILE A 824 -6.42 -24.06 13.23
CA ILE A 824 -5.89 -25.03 14.21
C ILE A 824 -4.38 -24.93 14.18
N GLU A 825 -3.76 -24.53 15.28
CA GLU A 825 -2.31 -24.38 15.39
C GLU A 825 -1.75 -25.23 16.54
N PRO A 826 -0.74 -26.10 16.29
CA PRO A 826 -0.08 -26.82 17.36
C PRO A 826 0.87 -25.90 18.14
N ILE A 827 0.85 -26.00 19.46
CA ILE A 827 1.75 -25.26 20.35
C ILE A 827 3.08 -26.01 20.44
N SER A 828 4.17 -25.30 20.15
CA SER A 828 5.52 -25.88 20.25
C SER A 828 5.80 -26.36 21.69
N PRO A 829 6.31 -27.58 21.89
CA PRO A 829 6.74 -28.07 23.20
C PRO A 829 7.86 -27.24 23.86
N GLU A 830 8.57 -26.42 23.07
CA GLU A 830 9.59 -25.50 23.57
C GLU A 830 9.00 -24.20 24.14
N ALA A 831 7.80 -23.81 23.67
CA ALA A 831 7.10 -22.61 24.13
C ALA A 831 6.40 -22.80 25.49
N THR A 832 6.34 -24.03 26.00
CA THR A 832 5.73 -24.38 27.29
C THR A 832 6.75 -24.62 28.41
N LYS A 833 8.05 -24.35 28.17
CA LYS A 833 9.05 -24.22 29.24
C LYS A 833 9.04 -22.78 29.76
N PRO A 834 8.86 -22.55 31.08
CA PRO A 834 8.86 -21.22 31.65
C PRO A 834 10.19 -20.48 31.49
#